data_AF-A0A7S3GU40-F1
#
_entry.id   AF-A0A7S3GU40-F1
#
_cell.length_a   1.000
_cell.length_b   1.000
_cell.length_c   1.000
_cell.angle_alpha   90.00
_cell.angle_beta   90.00
_cell.angle_gamma   90.00
#
_symmetry.space_group_name_H-M   'P 1'
#
loop_
_entity.id
_entity.type
_entity.pdbx_description
1 polymer ?
#
loop_
_entity_poly.entity_id
_entity_poly.type
_entity_poly.pdbx_seq_one_letter_code
_entity_poly.pdbx_strand_id
1 'polypeptide(L)'
;MEAILKANESMIEATSKVKKQKVQQVSLSHMECVAMRLWDVQKDLRKNYDDAGLSAIEVEVRVGMIVDNYRRWKSRSPGKTAVVVDPRSNPSLRFRAGVDHIFARRLRSKLSDQMFHCAVQPLQIMRCDESDNRWTVNSKGELMMAEKKQALDQINLALIAHEYDIRINVATEIAAPLTDSTDPAVLAATGPPVNRALWVVERRKKRTSYTCKDPHMNKWRIDYTEVDIITKAAGAATPSGKIKKEIEVEFELEHAPMLEWLRERDDQQVINKTKVLAGQLIHLLDYCIPFESEAEKEASLLVVNDTYFDMEINKLDMMVKPDAVQAGRKKSDFIGAMPVNLTRQNFMEVQKTDYFITEKSDGIRYLMYVVPAPRATDPSDCIAVLVDRSKTIFKFRGCETVGKALGVGVILDGELVFNRSLKENVFLVFDALLYRGQPLVDKLFGERLETIRTTILTAFARNLPAVLAQESALNAQRNLPTLPGANPLQLVRKVFVPRREFNTLLSKMRLEEGERVFFDPENRAAAPGAPPTSRRHHKSDGFIFQPNARYVFSKHYELMKWKWAELRSVDLQIEIPMEATSNAAGGDWPIYLKCGGPDGTQINCTKRGDTNVGLGEFDTYRLLADMESPELANRNTQSPPIVEVAYDISIGMWSYLHLRKDKDKPNFIDSVMGVFMEQAESISIEELEYSLSASSHGLENDYEVQIEKMKAKLLVWQRSEVARKNGATMSAPAQRK
;
A
#
# COMPACT_ATOMS: atom_id res chain seq x y z
N MET A 1 -9.56 16.26 -27.46
CA MET A 1 -8.21 15.88 -27.93
C MET A 1 -7.81 16.71 -29.16
N GLU A 2 -8.63 16.83 -30.22
CA GLU A 2 -8.37 17.84 -31.29
C GLU A 2 -8.23 19.27 -30.76
N ALA A 3 -9.07 19.68 -29.79
CA ALA A 3 -8.95 20.99 -29.13
C ALA A 3 -7.68 21.14 -28.27
N ILE A 4 -7.14 20.04 -27.74
CA ILE A 4 -5.90 20.00 -26.94
C ILE A 4 -4.67 19.91 -27.85
N LEU A 5 -4.79 19.23 -29.00
CA LEU A 5 -3.79 19.16 -30.06
C LEU A 5 -3.62 20.51 -30.75
N LYS A 6 -4.70 21.24 -31.06
CA LYS A 6 -4.64 22.63 -31.55
C LYS A 6 -4.02 23.59 -30.53
N ALA A 7 -4.24 23.37 -29.23
CA ALA A 7 -3.60 24.15 -28.18
C ALA A 7 -2.11 23.79 -27.98
N ASN A 8 -1.69 22.58 -28.38
CA ASN A 8 -0.30 22.13 -28.26
C ASN A 8 0.54 22.36 -29.52
N GLU A 9 -0.02 22.36 -30.74
CA GLU A 9 0.71 22.75 -31.96
C GLU A 9 1.20 24.20 -31.85
N SER A 10 0.40 25.10 -31.27
CA SER A 10 0.81 26.48 -30.99
C SER A 10 1.88 26.57 -29.88
N MET A 11 1.88 25.65 -28.91
CA MET A 11 2.92 25.58 -27.87
C MET A 11 4.23 24.96 -28.37
N ILE A 12 4.18 23.94 -29.24
CA ILE A 12 5.38 23.32 -29.83
C ILE A 12 6.09 24.31 -30.77
N GLU A 13 5.35 25.10 -31.54
CA GLU A 13 5.91 26.22 -32.31
C GLU A 13 6.56 27.28 -31.39
N ALA A 14 5.95 27.59 -30.25
CA ALA A 14 6.53 28.49 -29.25
C ALA A 14 7.79 27.91 -28.58
N THR A 15 7.86 26.59 -28.38
CA THR A 15 8.99 25.91 -27.73
C THR A 15 10.21 25.80 -28.66
N SER A 16 10.00 25.72 -29.99
CA SER A 16 11.09 25.72 -30.98
C SER A 16 11.88 27.04 -31.02
N LYS A 17 11.27 28.16 -30.55
CA LYS A 17 11.87 29.50 -30.56
C LYS A 17 12.57 29.88 -29.25
N VAL A 18 12.47 29.09 -28.18
CA VAL A 18 13.07 29.42 -26.87
C VAL A 18 14.27 28.52 -26.59
N LYS A 19 15.43 28.93 -27.10
CA LYS A 19 16.73 28.47 -26.59
C LYS A 19 16.91 28.98 -25.15
N LYS A 20 17.18 28.05 -24.23
CA LYS A 20 17.61 28.25 -22.83
C LYS A 20 16.67 29.08 -21.94
N GLN A 21 15.65 28.46 -21.34
CA GLN A 21 15.21 28.74 -19.96
C GLN A 21 14.09 27.77 -19.53
N LYS A 22 14.25 27.16 -18.34
CA LYS A 22 13.27 26.40 -17.52
C LYS A 22 12.23 25.54 -18.27
N VAL A 23 12.47 24.22 -18.32
CA VAL A 23 11.47 23.21 -18.68
C VAL A 23 10.27 23.32 -17.73
N GLN A 24 9.12 23.72 -18.26
CA GLN A 24 7.83 23.71 -17.55
C GLN A 24 7.33 22.26 -17.46
N GLN A 25 7.32 21.68 -16.24
CA GLN A 25 6.73 20.37 -15.98
C GLN A 25 5.20 20.46 -16.13
N VAL A 26 4.63 19.89 -17.19
CA VAL A 26 3.18 19.75 -17.35
C VAL A 26 2.76 18.43 -16.68
N SER A 27 1.92 18.51 -15.65
CA SER A 27 1.34 17.34 -14.97
C SER A 27 0.13 16.82 -15.75
N LEU A 28 0.22 15.61 -16.30
CA LEU A 28 -0.89 14.91 -16.98
C LEU A 28 -1.34 13.71 -16.14
N SER A 29 -2.57 13.23 -16.34
CA SER A 29 -3.01 11.97 -15.72
C SER A 29 -2.18 10.79 -16.21
N HIS A 30 -2.12 9.70 -15.44
CA HIS A 30 -1.38 8.47 -15.84
C HIS A 30 -1.79 7.99 -17.24
N MET A 31 -3.10 7.99 -17.52
CA MET A 31 -3.66 7.54 -18.80
C MET A 31 -3.24 8.43 -19.95
N GLU A 32 -3.34 9.75 -19.80
CA GLU A 32 -2.96 10.69 -20.86
C GLU A 32 -1.47 10.61 -21.17
N CYS A 33 -0.63 10.51 -20.13
CA CYS A 33 0.82 10.41 -20.30
C CYS A 33 1.21 9.14 -21.05
N VAL A 34 0.70 7.98 -20.61
CA VAL A 34 0.98 6.69 -21.27
C VAL A 34 0.42 6.66 -22.70
N ALA A 35 -0.82 7.12 -22.91
CA ALA A 35 -1.43 7.13 -24.23
C ALA A 35 -0.67 8.03 -25.23
N MET A 36 -0.22 9.21 -24.79
CA MET A 36 0.61 10.08 -25.62
C MET A 36 1.92 9.41 -26.01
N ARG A 37 2.58 8.71 -25.07
CA ARG A 37 3.88 8.07 -25.35
C ARG A 37 3.78 6.86 -26.24
N LEU A 38 2.77 6.01 -26.04
CA LEU A 38 2.52 4.92 -26.97
C LEU A 38 2.21 5.47 -28.38
N TRP A 39 1.49 6.58 -28.48
CA TRP A 39 1.21 7.21 -29.76
C TRP A 39 2.46 7.75 -30.47
N ASP A 40 3.34 8.44 -29.74
CA ASP A 40 4.63 8.93 -30.26
C ASP A 40 5.47 7.75 -30.79
N VAL A 41 5.60 6.69 -29.99
CA VAL A 41 6.31 5.45 -30.36
C VAL A 41 5.74 4.84 -31.65
N GLN A 42 4.42 4.71 -31.75
CA GLN A 42 3.80 4.12 -32.94
C GLN A 42 4.08 4.93 -34.20
N LYS A 43 3.97 6.26 -34.10
CA LYS A 43 4.24 7.18 -35.22
C LYS A 43 5.69 7.08 -35.69
N ASP A 44 6.63 7.08 -34.75
CA ASP A 44 8.05 7.01 -35.06
C ASP A 44 8.44 5.66 -35.66
N LEU A 45 7.93 4.55 -35.11
CA LEU A 45 8.18 3.22 -35.67
C LEU A 45 7.58 3.05 -37.07
N ARG A 46 6.34 3.49 -37.28
CA ARG A 46 5.66 3.43 -38.59
C ARG A 46 6.39 4.22 -39.66
N LYS A 47 7.04 5.33 -39.30
CA LYS A 47 7.81 6.16 -40.23
C LYS A 47 9.13 5.51 -40.64
N ASN A 48 9.76 4.78 -39.73
CA ASN A 48 11.14 4.32 -39.88
C ASN A 48 11.28 2.84 -40.25
N TYR A 49 10.21 2.03 -40.14
CA TYR A 49 10.23 0.59 -40.40
C TYR A 49 9.12 0.15 -41.35
N ASP A 50 9.41 -0.88 -42.16
CA ASP A 50 8.46 -1.57 -43.02
C ASP A 50 7.72 -2.69 -42.26
N ASP A 51 6.71 -3.32 -42.87
CA ASP A 51 5.87 -4.32 -42.19
C ASP A 51 6.67 -5.56 -41.71
N ALA A 52 7.80 -5.86 -42.35
CA ALA A 52 8.73 -6.90 -41.94
C ALA A 52 9.53 -6.48 -40.71
N GLY A 53 10.08 -5.27 -40.70
CA GLY A 53 10.78 -4.68 -39.55
C GLY A 53 9.87 -4.51 -38.33
N LEU A 54 8.61 -4.12 -38.53
CA LEU A 54 7.61 -4.02 -37.45
C LEU A 54 7.31 -5.38 -36.78
N SER A 55 7.52 -6.49 -37.49
CA SER A 55 7.25 -7.83 -36.97
C SER A 55 8.28 -8.33 -35.96
N ALA A 56 9.46 -7.70 -35.93
CA ALA A 56 10.55 -7.99 -35.00
C ALA A 56 10.58 -7.03 -33.79
N ILE A 57 9.58 -6.13 -33.67
CA ILE A 57 9.50 -5.18 -32.56
C ILE A 57 8.88 -5.86 -31.34
N GLU A 58 9.36 -5.48 -30.17
CA GLU A 58 8.84 -5.84 -28.86
C GLU A 58 8.56 -4.54 -28.09
N VAL A 59 7.38 -4.46 -27.46
CA VAL A 59 7.02 -3.37 -26.55
C VAL A 59 6.77 -3.95 -25.18
N GLU A 60 7.66 -3.62 -24.24
CA GLU A 60 7.57 -4.05 -22.85
C GLU A 60 7.54 -2.84 -21.90
N VAL A 61 6.86 -2.99 -20.77
CA VAL A 61 6.86 -2.02 -19.68
C VAL A 61 7.45 -2.69 -18.45
N ARG A 62 8.61 -2.20 -18.03
CA ARG A 62 9.30 -2.72 -16.84
C ARG A 62 8.90 -1.92 -15.62
N VAL A 63 8.65 -2.62 -14.52
CA VAL A 63 8.46 -2.01 -13.19
C VAL A 63 9.81 -1.85 -12.52
N GLY A 64 10.03 -0.70 -11.90
CA GLY A 64 11.28 -0.36 -11.25
C GLY A 64 11.21 0.98 -10.56
N MET A 65 12.36 1.58 -10.29
CA MET A 65 12.44 2.87 -9.63
C MET A 65 13.39 3.79 -10.37
N ILE A 66 12.96 5.03 -10.62
CA ILE A 66 13.83 6.07 -11.14
C ILE A 66 14.61 6.62 -9.96
N VAL A 67 15.93 6.58 -10.05
CA VAL A 67 16.83 7.01 -8.98
C VAL A 67 17.82 8.07 -9.47
N ASP A 68 18.07 9.05 -8.61
CA ASP A 68 19.13 10.04 -8.73
C ASP A 68 20.15 9.78 -7.61
N ASN A 69 21.37 9.38 -7.94
CA ASN A 69 22.43 9.06 -6.96
C ASN A 69 21.95 8.14 -5.82
N TYR A 70 21.26 7.04 -6.17
CA TYR A 70 20.69 6.05 -5.24
C TYR A 70 19.53 6.57 -4.37
N ARG A 71 18.84 7.64 -4.80
CA ARG A 71 17.65 8.15 -4.13
C ARG A 71 16.49 8.08 -5.10
N ARG A 72 15.31 7.65 -4.66
CA ARG A 72 14.11 7.69 -5.50
C ARG A 72 13.86 9.13 -5.98
N TRP A 73 13.74 9.29 -7.28
CA TRP A 73 13.40 10.58 -7.87
C TRP A 73 11.96 10.96 -7.51
N LYS A 74 11.75 12.19 -7.01
CA LYS A 74 10.43 12.71 -6.65
C LYS A 74 10.12 13.99 -7.43
N SER A 75 8.89 14.10 -7.95
CA SER A 75 8.35 15.35 -8.48
C SER A 75 7.65 16.15 -7.37
N ARG A 76 7.50 17.48 -7.58
CA ARG A 76 6.72 18.36 -6.71
C ARG A 76 5.22 18.39 -7.02
N SER A 77 4.78 17.68 -8.07
CA SER A 77 3.38 17.68 -8.52
C SER A 77 2.52 16.74 -7.67
N PRO A 78 1.45 17.21 -7.00
CA PRO A 78 0.56 16.34 -6.22
C PRO A 78 -0.40 15.52 -7.11
N GLY A 79 -0.90 14.38 -6.60
CA GLY A 79 -1.99 13.58 -7.20
C GLY A 79 -1.57 12.43 -8.12
N LYS A 80 -2.56 11.76 -8.77
CA LYS A 80 -2.38 10.69 -9.79
C LYS A 80 -1.81 11.27 -11.10
N THR A 81 -0.57 11.75 -11.03
CA THR A 81 0.14 12.37 -12.15
C THR A 81 1.37 11.54 -12.51
N ALA A 82 1.62 11.39 -13.80
CA ALA A 82 2.83 10.75 -14.31
C ALA A 82 3.74 11.83 -14.88
N VAL A 83 5.04 11.72 -14.59
CA VAL A 83 6.04 12.65 -15.12
C VAL A 83 7.03 11.88 -15.98
N VAL A 84 7.21 12.36 -17.21
CA VAL A 84 8.22 11.83 -18.12
C VAL A 84 9.60 12.29 -17.64
N VAL A 85 10.49 11.33 -17.41
CA VAL A 85 11.84 11.61 -16.94
C VAL A 85 12.83 11.16 -18.01
N ASP A 86 13.39 12.12 -18.74
CA ASP A 86 14.42 11.86 -19.76
C ASP A 86 15.80 11.74 -19.10
N PRO A 87 16.49 10.58 -19.17
CA PRO A 87 17.85 10.42 -18.65
C PRO A 87 18.86 11.39 -19.27
N ARG A 88 18.63 11.87 -20.50
CA ARG A 88 19.50 12.84 -21.18
C ARG A 88 19.46 14.21 -20.52
N SER A 89 18.41 14.51 -19.76
CA SER A 89 18.26 15.77 -19.06
C SER A 89 19.11 15.86 -17.78
N ASN A 90 19.46 14.73 -17.16
CA ASN A 90 20.33 14.67 -15.99
C ASN A 90 21.20 13.39 -16.00
N PRO A 91 22.54 13.51 -16.12
CA PRO A 91 23.46 12.38 -16.20
C PRO A 91 23.48 11.44 -15.00
N SER A 92 22.98 11.86 -13.82
CA SER A 92 22.93 11.01 -12.62
C SER A 92 21.70 10.11 -12.55
N LEU A 93 20.66 10.38 -13.36
CA LEU A 93 19.43 9.62 -13.35
C LEU A 93 19.62 8.22 -13.94
N ARG A 94 19.17 7.20 -13.21
CA ARG A 94 19.14 5.81 -13.64
C ARG A 94 17.77 5.22 -13.32
N PHE A 95 17.31 4.27 -14.12
CA PHE A 95 16.16 3.46 -13.75
C PHE A 95 16.66 2.08 -13.32
N ARG A 96 16.31 1.68 -12.10
CA ARG A 96 16.63 0.39 -11.50
C ARG A 96 15.43 -0.51 -11.69
N ALA A 97 15.53 -1.47 -12.61
CA ALA A 97 14.47 -2.43 -12.86
C ALA A 97 14.38 -3.44 -11.70
N GLY A 98 13.16 -3.92 -11.45
CA GLY A 98 12.87 -4.90 -10.41
C GLY A 98 12.09 -4.32 -9.25
N VAL A 99 11.72 -5.20 -8.33
CA VAL A 99 10.90 -4.89 -7.16
C VAL A 99 11.42 -5.61 -5.92
N ASP A 100 11.08 -5.10 -4.74
CA ASP A 100 11.39 -5.75 -3.48
C ASP A 100 10.58 -7.05 -3.28
N HIS A 101 11.08 -7.91 -2.40
CA HIS A 101 10.49 -9.22 -2.16
C HIS A 101 9.08 -9.18 -1.54
N ILE A 102 8.77 -8.15 -0.77
CA ILE A 102 7.47 -8.00 -0.09
C ILE A 102 6.42 -7.59 -1.12
N PHE A 103 6.71 -6.57 -1.92
CA PHE A 103 5.88 -6.17 -3.05
C PHE A 103 5.65 -7.35 -4.00
N ALA A 104 6.71 -8.05 -4.39
CA ALA A 104 6.64 -9.19 -5.29
C ALA A 104 5.72 -10.30 -4.78
N ARG A 105 5.80 -10.61 -3.47
CA ARG A 105 4.95 -11.64 -2.84
C ARG A 105 3.48 -11.23 -2.85
N ARG A 106 3.18 -9.97 -2.49
CA ARG A 106 1.81 -9.40 -2.54
C ARG A 106 1.25 -9.46 -3.96
N LEU A 107 2.05 -9.05 -4.95
CA LEU A 107 1.68 -9.10 -6.35
C LEU A 107 1.39 -10.54 -6.80
N ARG A 108 2.27 -11.49 -6.49
CA ARG A 108 2.08 -12.91 -6.85
C ARG A 108 0.79 -13.49 -6.27
N SER A 109 0.44 -13.14 -5.03
CA SER A 109 -0.84 -13.54 -4.43
C SER A 109 -2.03 -12.97 -5.20
N LYS A 110 -2.00 -11.68 -5.57
CA LYS A 110 -3.07 -11.06 -6.39
C LYS A 110 -3.19 -11.72 -7.76
N LEU A 111 -2.08 -11.97 -8.43
CA LEU A 111 -2.08 -12.58 -9.77
C LEU A 111 -2.52 -14.06 -9.74
N SER A 112 -2.49 -14.71 -8.58
CA SER A 112 -3.02 -16.07 -8.39
C SER A 112 -4.54 -16.15 -8.19
N ASP A 113 -5.23 -15.00 -8.15
CA ASP A 113 -6.69 -14.94 -8.09
C ASP A 113 -7.36 -15.45 -9.38
N GLN A 114 -8.68 -15.62 -9.34
CA GLN A 114 -9.46 -16.18 -10.46
C GLN A 114 -9.44 -15.33 -11.74
N MET A 115 -8.89 -14.11 -11.73
CA MET A 115 -8.88 -13.18 -12.87
C MET A 115 -7.90 -13.57 -13.99
N PHE A 116 -6.85 -14.34 -13.69
CA PHE A 116 -5.76 -14.60 -14.64
C PHE A 116 -5.65 -16.07 -15.04
N HIS A 117 -5.27 -16.33 -16.29
CA HIS A 117 -4.63 -17.57 -16.67
C HIS A 117 -3.16 -17.50 -16.25
N CYS A 118 -2.63 -18.59 -15.70
CA CYS A 118 -1.27 -18.67 -15.22
C CYS A 118 -0.51 -19.76 -15.99
N ALA A 119 0.66 -19.42 -16.52
CA ALA A 119 1.54 -20.34 -17.24
C ALA A 119 2.96 -20.26 -16.66
N VAL A 120 3.44 -21.35 -16.08
CA VAL A 120 4.83 -21.46 -15.61
C VAL A 120 5.71 -21.79 -16.81
N GLN A 121 6.68 -20.92 -17.10
CA GLN A 121 7.60 -21.09 -18.21
C GLN A 121 8.77 -22.01 -17.84
N PRO A 122 9.40 -22.70 -18.80
CA PRO A 122 10.63 -23.44 -18.57
C PRO A 122 11.75 -22.56 -18.01
N LEU A 123 12.64 -23.14 -17.21
CA LEU A 123 13.81 -22.43 -16.68
C LEU A 123 14.67 -21.92 -17.84
N GLN A 124 14.83 -20.60 -17.94
CA GLN A 124 15.71 -19.98 -18.92
C GLN A 124 17.05 -19.64 -18.25
N ILE A 125 18.15 -20.09 -18.83
CA ILE A 125 19.50 -19.77 -18.36
C ILE A 125 20.13 -18.83 -19.39
N MET A 126 20.43 -17.62 -18.97
CA MET A 126 21.09 -16.61 -19.80
C MET A 126 22.52 -16.40 -19.33
N ARG A 127 23.46 -16.32 -20.27
CA ARG A 127 24.87 -16.00 -20.03
C ARG A 127 25.17 -14.65 -20.63
N CYS A 128 25.89 -13.81 -19.90
CA CYS A 128 26.33 -12.50 -20.36
C CYS A 128 27.85 -12.33 -20.25
N ASP A 129 28.44 -11.63 -21.22
CA ASP A 129 29.82 -11.14 -21.14
C ASP A 129 29.88 -9.72 -20.54
N GLU A 130 31.07 -9.14 -20.44
CA GLU A 130 31.30 -7.78 -19.93
C GLU A 130 30.67 -6.69 -20.81
N SER A 131 30.34 -7.01 -22.07
CA SER A 131 29.72 -6.10 -23.03
C SER A 131 28.19 -6.24 -23.09
N ASP A 132 27.58 -6.99 -22.16
CA ASP A 132 26.15 -7.31 -22.10
C ASP A 132 25.61 -8.02 -23.35
N ASN A 133 26.46 -8.74 -24.08
CA ASN A 133 26.00 -9.68 -25.09
C ASN A 133 25.36 -10.89 -24.38
N ARG A 134 24.22 -11.38 -24.88
CA ARG A 134 23.39 -12.37 -24.17
C ARG A 134 23.18 -13.64 -24.97
N TRP A 135 23.39 -14.77 -24.32
CA TRP A 135 23.18 -16.10 -24.88
C TRP A 135 22.24 -16.92 -24.01
N THR A 136 21.18 -17.48 -24.62
CA THR A 136 20.30 -18.44 -23.96
C THR A 136 20.88 -19.83 -24.11
N VAL A 137 21.02 -20.55 -23.00
CA VAL A 137 21.52 -21.94 -22.96
C VAL A 137 20.49 -22.86 -22.32
N ASN A 138 20.48 -24.13 -22.72
CA ASN A 138 19.62 -25.13 -22.10
C ASN A 138 20.20 -25.66 -20.77
N SER A 139 19.49 -26.57 -20.11
CA SER A 139 19.90 -27.16 -18.83
C SER A 139 21.21 -27.96 -18.89
N LYS A 140 21.65 -28.37 -20.08
CA LYS A 140 22.93 -29.06 -20.34
C LYS A 140 24.07 -28.09 -20.70
N GLY A 141 23.79 -26.79 -20.82
CA GLY A 141 24.77 -25.77 -21.20
C GLY A 141 25.03 -25.68 -22.71
N GLU A 142 24.16 -26.25 -23.53
CA GLU A 142 24.19 -26.12 -24.99
C GLU A 142 23.57 -24.78 -25.40
N LEU A 143 24.16 -24.11 -26.40
CA LEU A 143 23.68 -22.84 -26.94
C LEU A 143 22.35 -23.06 -27.67
N MET A 144 21.32 -22.34 -27.24
CA MET A 144 19.99 -22.36 -27.85
C MET A 144 19.83 -21.22 -28.86
N MET A 145 20.21 -20.00 -28.45
CA MET A 145 19.99 -18.78 -29.23
C MET A 145 20.93 -17.66 -28.77
N ALA A 146 21.40 -16.83 -29.70
CA ALA A 146 21.89 -15.49 -29.37
C ALA A 146 20.75 -14.51 -29.58
N GLU A 147 20.47 -13.74 -28.54
CA GLU A 147 19.51 -12.65 -28.58
C GLU A 147 20.30 -11.35 -28.72
N LYS A 148 20.15 -10.67 -29.86
CA LYS A 148 20.60 -9.29 -30.00
C LYS A 148 19.39 -8.38 -29.86
N LYS A 149 19.12 -7.91 -28.63
CA LYS A 149 18.10 -6.89 -28.39
C LYS A 149 18.69 -5.51 -28.67
N GLN A 150 18.18 -4.82 -29.70
CA GLN A 150 18.55 -3.44 -29.98
C GLN A 150 17.46 -2.52 -29.45
N ALA A 151 17.79 -1.70 -28.45
CA ALA A 151 16.87 -0.69 -27.95
C ALA A 151 16.60 0.37 -29.03
N LEU A 152 15.33 0.57 -29.38
CA LEU A 152 14.86 1.59 -30.32
C LEU A 152 14.44 2.86 -29.58
N ASP A 153 13.68 2.69 -28.50
CA ASP A 153 13.24 3.80 -27.66
C ASP A 153 13.09 3.36 -26.20
N GLN A 154 13.36 4.28 -25.28
CA GLN A 154 13.28 4.07 -23.84
C GLN A 154 12.75 5.32 -23.14
N ILE A 155 11.61 5.17 -22.48
CA ILE A 155 10.93 6.26 -21.79
C ILE A 155 10.70 5.85 -20.34
N ASN A 156 11.26 6.62 -19.40
CA ASN A 156 10.95 6.45 -17.99
C ASN A 156 9.78 7.37 -17.59
N LEU A 157 8.85 6.82 -16.84
CA LEU A 157 7.69 7.52 -16.29
C LEU A 157 7.72 7.36 -14.77
N ALA A 158 7.88 8.48 -14.08
CA ALA A 158 7.71 8.54 -12.64
C ALA A 158 6.22 8.55 -12.32
N LEU A 159 5.76 7.57 -11.56
CA LEU A 159 4.36 7.46 -11.13
C LEU A 159 4.27 8.01 -9.71
N ILE A 160 3.87 9.28 -9.58
CA ILE A 160 4.09 10.05 -8.34
C ILE A 160 3.36 9.47 -7.14
N ALA A 161 2.23 8.81 -7.38
CA ALA A 161 1.40 8.27 -6.32
C ALA A 161 1.51 6.75 -6.13
N HIS A 162 2.48 6.12 -6.80
CA HIS A 162 2.71 4.67 -6.75
C HIS A 162 4.02 4.37 -6.03
N GLU A 163 4.17 3.17 -5.45
CA GLU A 163 5.43 2.74 -4.80
C GLU A 163 6.58 2.55 -5.80
N TYR A 164 6.25 2.27 -7.06
CA TYR A 164 7.18 2.02 -8.15
C TYR A 164 6.88 2.90 -9.37
N ASP A 165 7.93 3.14 -10.15
CA ASP A 165 7.89 3.82 -11.44
C ASP A 165 7.92 2.78 -12.57
N ILE A 166 7.76 3.24 -13.81
CA ILE A 166 7.80 2.36 -14.98
C ILE A 166 8.77 2.86 -16.04
N ARG A 167 9.27 1.93 -16.85
CA ARG A 167 9.98 2.22 -18.09
C ARG A 167 9.28 1.51 -19.24
N ILE A 168 8.84 2.27 -20.23
CA ILE A 168 8.43 1.73 -21.53
C ILE A 168 9.71 1.50 -22.33
N ASN A 169 9.96 0.26 -22.74
CA ASN A 169 11.09 -0.13 -23.57
C ASN A 169 10.56 -0.68 -24.89
N VAL A 170 11.10 -0.16 -25.98
CA VAL A 170 10.80 -0.59 -27.34
C VAL A 170 12.11 -1.10 -27.92
N ALA A 171 12.14 -2.36 -28.31
CA ALA A 171 13.35 -2.99 -28.84
C ALA A 171 13.03 -3.83 -30.07
N THR A 172 14.04 -4.12 -30.88
CA THR A 172 13.97 -5.23 -31.84
C THR A 172 14.51 -6.49 -31.19
N GLU A 173 13.83 -7.61 -31.42
CA GLU A 173 14.28 -8.94 -31.03
C GLU A 173 14.58 -9.73 -32.31
N ILE A 174 15.86 -9.87 -32.63
CA ILE A 174 16.31 -10.67 -33.79
C ILE A 174 17.11 -11.86 -33.25
N ALA A 175 16.61 -13.06 -33.52
CA ALA A 175 17.36 -14.29 -33.30
C ALA A 175 18.56 -14.33 -34.25
N ALA A 176 19.78 -14.29 -33.71
CA ALA A 176 20.98 -14.46 -34.51
C ALA A 176 21.37 -15.94 -34.59
N PRO A 177 21.66 -16.49 -35.78
CA PRO A 177 22.25 -17.83 -35.89
C PRO A 177 23.63 -17.85 -35.20
N LEU A 178 24.01 -19.00 -34.65
CA LEU A 178 25.25 -19.21 -33.91
C LEU A 178 25.96 -20.50 -34.29
N THR A 179 27.28 -20.53 -34.07
CA THR A 179 28.09 -21.75 -34.09
C THR A 179 29.21 -21.73 -33.04
N ASP A 180 29.51 -22.90 -32.47
CA ASP A 180 30.74 -23.12 -31.68
C ASP A 180 31.95 -23.43 -32.60
N SER A 181 31.73 -23.56 -33.92
CA SER A 181 32.78 -23.89 -34.89
C SER A 181 33.61 -22.67 -35.26
N THR A 182 34.92 -22.83 -35.28
CA THR A 182 35.88 -21.86 -35.82
C THR A 182 36.15 -22.06 -37.32
N ASP A 183 35.46 -23.00 -37.97
CA ASP A 183 35.61 -23.27 -39.40
C ASP A 183 35.07 -22.10 -40.24
N PRO A 184 35.90 -21.46 -41.09
CA PRO A 184 35.50 -20.35 -41.95
C PRO A 184 34.27 -20.64 -42.82
N ALA A 185 34.08 -21.89 -43.27
CA ALA A 185 32.94 -22.28 -44.11
C ALA A 185 31.63 -22.34 -43.32
N VAL A 186 31.71 -22.73 -42.04
CA VAL A 186 30.56 -22.78 -41.12
C VAL A 186 30.23 -21.37 -40.62
N LEU A 187 31.25 -20.56 -40.32
CA LEU A 187 31.11 -19.16 -39.90
C LEU A 187 30.39 -18.29 -40.94
N ALA A 188 30.68 -18.50 -42.23
CA ALA A 188 30.01 -17.82 -43.34
C ALA A 188 28.51 -18.14 -43.42
N ALA A 189 28.08 -19.30 -42.91
CA ALA A 189 26.69 -19.77 -42.95
C ALA A 189 25.92 -19.55 -41.63
N THR A 190 26.61 -19.41 -40.49
CA THR A 190 25.99 -19.50 -39.15
C THR A 190 26.38 -18.41 -38.16
N GLY A 191 27.20 -17.42 -38.54
CA GLY A 191 27.55 -16.27 -37.70
C GLY A 191 28.86 -16.44 -36.90
N PRO A 192 29.27 -15.41 -36.12
CA PRO A 192 30.56 -15.39 -35.42
C PRO A 192 30.65 -16.42 -34.26
N PRO A 193 31.85 -16.91 -33.92
CA PRO A 193 32.04 -17.94 -32.91
C PRO A 193 31.86 -17.39 -31.48
N VAL A 194 31.22 -18.16 -30.59
CA VAL A 194 30.96 -17.76 -29.20
C VAL A 194 32.11 -18.15 -28.27
N ASN A 195 32.78 -17.17 -27.67
CA ASN A 195 33.81 -17.43 -26.66
C ASN A 195 33.23 -17.55 -25.24
N ARG A 196 32.95 -18.78 -24.81
CA ARG A 196 32.34 -19.09 -23.50
C ARG A 196 33.20 -18.68 -22.29
N ALA A 197 34.51 -18.44 -22.47
CA ALA A 197 35.40 -18.01 -21.40
C ALA A 197 35.14 -16.55 -20.97
N LEU A 198 34.52 -15.75 -21.84
CA LEU A 198 34.17 -14.35 -21.59
C LEU A 198 32.85 -14.16 -20.84
N TRP A 199 32.08 -15.24 -20.62
CA TRP A 199 30.86 -15.15 -19.82
C TRP A 199 31.25 -14.82 -18.39
N VAL A 200 30.74 -13.72 -17.85
CA VAL A 200 31.02 -13.25 -16.48
C VAL A 200 29.77 -13.28 -15.59
N VAL A 201 28.58 -13.28 -16.20
CA VAL A 201 27.31 -13.32 -15.48
C VAL A 201 26.43 -14.46 -16.01
N GLU A 202 25.79 -15.18 -15.11
CA GLU A 202 24.73 -16.15 -15.39
C GLU A 202 23.45 -15.69 -14.69
N ARG A 203 22.36 -15.52 -15.46
CA ARG A 203 21.02 -15.23 -14.94
C ARG A 203 20.15 -16.46 -15.14
N ARG A 204 19.64 -17.04 -14.05
CA ARG A 204 18.65 -18.13 -14.11
C ARG A 204 17.27 -17.55 -13.86
N LYS A 205 16.42 -17.56 -14.88
CA LYS A 205 15.10 -16.94 -14.86
C LYS A 205 14.01 -18.00 -14.69
N LYS A 206 13.27 -17.92 -13.59
CA LYS A 206 12.03 -18.68 -13.36
C LYS A 206 10.84 -17.75 -13.58
N ARG A 207 10.28 -17.83 -14.78
CA ARG A 207 9.19 -16.95 -15.21
C ARG A 207 7.83 -17.63 -15.03
N THR A 208 6.87 -16.87 -14.49
CA THR A 208 5.45 -17.21 -14.51
C THR A 208 4.72 -16.08 -15.22
N SER A 209 4.04 -16.43 -16.31
CA SER A 209 3.30 -15.49 -17.14
C SER A 209 1.82 -15.52 -16.80
N TYR A 210 1.22 -14.34 -16.73
CA TYR A 210 -0.19 -14.15 -16.40
C TYR A 210 -0.88 -13.36 -17.50
N THR A 211 -2.02 -13.86 -17.98
CA THR A 211 -2.86 -13.18 -18.96
C THR A 211 -4.29 -13.07 -18.43
N CYS A 212 -4.91 -11.91 -18.62
CA CYS A 212 -6.28 -11.69 -18.13
C CYS A 212 -7.25 -12.66 -18.84
N LYS A 213 -8.18 -13.26 -18.08
CA LYS A 213 -9.23 -14.12 -18.66
C LYS A 213 -10.24 -13.34 -19.50
N ASP A 214 -10.42 -12.05 -19.20
CA ASP A 214 -11.28 -11.16 -19.97
C ASP A 214 -10.64 -10.82 -21.32
N PRO A 215 -11.26 -11.20 -22.46
CA PRO A 215 -10.76 -10.89 -23.79
C PRO A 215 -10.59 -9.38 -24.05
N HIS A 216 -11.29 -8.52 -23.33
CA HIS A 216 -11.16 -7.07 -23.45
C HIS A 216 -9.97 -6.50 -22.68
N MET A 217 -9.23 -7.33 -21.93
CA MET A 217 -8.09 -6.92 -21.08
C MET A 217 -6.84 -7.77 -21.31
N ASN A 218 -6.86 -8.71 -22.27
CA ASN A 218 -5.80 -9.71 -22.46
C ASN A 218 -4.68 -9.30 -23.44
N LYS A 219 -4.61 -8.02 -23.85
CA LYS A 219 -3.59 -7.56 -24.81
C LYS A 219 -2.21 -7.43 -24.17
N TRP A 220 -2.17 -7.30 -22.85
CA TRP A 220 -0.94 -7.24 -22.06
C TRP A 220 -0.78 -8.52 -21.26
N ARG A 221 0.42 -9.08 -21.31
CA ARG A 221 0.88 -10.20 -20.49
C ARG A 221 1.72 -9.68 -19.35
N ILE A 222 1.52 -10.20 -18.14
CA ILE A 222 2.32 -9.87 -16.98
C ILE A 222 3.31 -11.01 -16.75
N ASP A 223 4.59 -10.73 -16.87
CA ASP A 223 5.67 -11.67 -16.59
C ASP A 223 6.27 -11.38 -15.22
N TYR A 224 6.06 -12.32 -14.29
CA TYR A 224 6.71 -12.36 -12.99
C TYR A 224 7.93 -13.27 -13.08
N THR A 225 9.13 -12.72 -12.93
CA THR A 225 10.37 -13.48 -13.10
C THR A 225 11.24 -13.42 -11.85
N GLU A 226 11.48 -14.57 -11.21
CA GLU A 226 12.52 -14.72 -10.19
C GLU A 226 13.86 -14.96 -10.89
N VAL A 227 14.86 -14.13 -10.60
CA VAL A 227 16.18 -14.19 -11.24
C VAL A 227 17.26 -14.48 -10.21
N ASP A 228 17.93 -15.63 -10.36
CA ASP A 228 19.17 -15.90 -9.64
C ASP A 228 20.36 -15.43 -10.50
N ILE A 229 21.12 -14.46 -10.00
CA ILE A 229 22.28 -13.86 -10.67
C ILE A 229 23.55 -14.39 -10.02
N ILE A 230 24.38 -15.00 -10.85
CA ILE A 230 25.64 -15.63 -10.45
C ILE A 230 26.75 -14.93 -11.23
N THR A 231 27.65 -14.27 -10.50
CA THR A 231 28.80 -13.56 -11.08
C THR A 231 30.07 -14.39 -10.92
N LYS A 232 30.90 -14.41 -11.95
CA LYS A 232 32.23 -15.04 -11.95
C LYS A 232 33.23 -14.12 -12.64
N ALA A 233 34.49 -14.20 -12.22
CA ALA A 233 35.59 -13.54 -12.94
C ALA A 233 35.77 -14.17 -14.33
N ALA A 234 36.18 -13.37 -15.31
CA ALA A 234 36.46 -13.85 -16.67
C ALA A 234 37.50 -15.00 -16.62
N GLY A 235 37.21 -16.11 -17.29
CA GLY A 235 38.05 -17.31 -17.28
C GLY A 235 38.03 -18.16 -15.99
N ALA A 236 37.33 -17.75 -14.93
CA ALA A 236 37.23 -18.53 -13.69
C ALA A 236 36.22 -19.68 -13.81
N ALA A 237 36.59 -20.86 -13.28
CA ALA A 237 35.72 -22.03 -13.22
C ALA A 237 34.66 -21.95 -12.11
N THR A 238 34.98 -21.25 -11.02
CA THR A 238 34.12 -21.13 -9.83
C THR A 238 33.49 -19.74 -9.70
N PRO A 239 32.21 -19.63 -9.30
CA PRO A 239 31.57 -18.35 -9.03
C PRO A 239 32.26 -17.61 -7.89
N SER A 240 32.33 -16.28 -7.99
CA SER A 240 32.85 -15.42 -6.94
C SER A 240 31.67 -14.73 -6.25
N GLY A 241 31.38 -15.11 -5.00
CA GLY A 241 30.39 -14.42 -4.15
C GLY A 241 29.06 -15.15 -3.94
N LYS A 242 28.17 -14.53 -3.14
CA LYS A 242 26.81 -15.02 -2.88
C LYS A 242 25.95 -14.82 -4.13
N ILE A 243 25.02 -15.74 -4.40
CA ILE A 243 24.02 -15.61 -5.46
C ILE A 243 23.13 -14.39 -5.15
N LYS A 244 23.09 -13.41 -6.05
CA LYS A 244 22.17 -12.27 -5.92
C LYS A 244 20.80 -12.69 -6.45
N LYS A 245 19.74 -12.44 -5.68
CA LYS A 245 18.36 -12.70 -6.11
C LYS A 245 17.68 -11.40 -6.47
N GLU A 246 17.03 -11.36 -7.62
CA GLU A 246 16.23 -10.23 -8.09
C GLU A 246 14.84 -10.73 -8.51
N ILE A 247 13.85 -9.85 -8.44
CA ILE A 247 12.51 -10.11 -8.97
C ILE A 247 12.20 -9.04 -10.00
N GLU A 248 11.94 -9.47 -11.23
CA GLU A 248 11.56 -8.63 -12.35
C GLU A 248 10.05 -8.77 -12.60
N VAL A 249 9.38 -7.64 -12.82
CA VAL A 249 7.96 -7.58 -13.22
C VAL A 249 7.87 -6.78 -14.51
N GLU A 250 7.36 -7.43 -15.55
CA GLU A 250 7.31 -6.88 -16.92
C GLU A 250 5.86 -7.01 -17.44
N PHE A 251 5.35 -5.96 -18.08
CA PHE A 251 4.10 -6.00 -18.84
C PHE A 251 4.48 -5.99 -20.32
N GLU A 252 4.28 -7.12 -21.00
CA GLU A 252 4.64 -7.29 -22.40
C GLU A 252 3.37 -7.20 -23.26
N LEU A 253 3.42 -6.40 -24.33
CA LEU A 253 2.31 -6.30 -25.26
C LEU A 253 2.31 -7.54 -26.16
N GLU A 254 1.19 -8.28 -26.20
CA GLU A 254 1.06 -9.49 -27.00
C GLU A 254 1.28 -9.20 -28.49
N HIS A 255 1.94 -10.13 -29.18
CA HIS A 255 2.46 -9.92 -30.54
C HIS A 255 1.36 -9.56 -31.55
N ALA A 256 0.23 -10.28 -31.53
CA ALA A 256 -0.89 -10.03 -32.43
C ALA A 256 -1.52 -8.62 -32.26
N PRO A 257 -2.00 -8.21 -31.07
CA PRO A 257 -2.57 -6.86 -30.89
C PRO A 257 -1.53 -5.75 -31.08
N MET A 258 -0.25 -5.99 -30.81
CA MET A 258 0.83 -5.06 -31.13
C MET A 258 0.93 -4.83 -32.63
N LEU A 259 0.98 -5.89 -33.45
CA LEU A 259 1.09 -5.76 -34.91
C LEU A 259 -0.13 -5.10 -35.52
N GLU A 260 -1.34 -5.42 -35.04
CA GLU A 260 -2.57 -4.75 -35.47
C GLU A 260 -2.59 -3.25 -35.17
N TRP A 261 -1.90 -2.83 -34.11
CA TRP A 261 -1.75 -1.44 -33.72
C TRP A 261 -0.65 -0.73 -34.51
N LEU A 262 0.52 -1.36 -34.66
CA LEU A 262 1.65 -0.80 -35.43
C LEU A 262 1.32 -0.64 -36.92
N ARG A 263 0.57 -1.58 -37.51
CA ARG A 263 0.18 -1.56 -38.93
C ARG A 263 -1.01 -0.65 -39.23
N GLU A 264 -1.69 -0.11 -38.22
CA GLU A 264 -2.84 0.78 -38.44
C GLU A 264 -2.40 2.08 -39.12
N ARG A 265 -3.10 2.44 -40.19
CA ARG A 265 -2.75 3.56 -41.07
C ARG A 265 -3.67 4.77 -40.86
N ASP A 266 -4.91 4.54 -40.40
CA ASP A 266 -5.90 5.59 -40.12
C ASP A 266 -5.63 6.27 -38.77
N ASP A 267 -5.39 7.58 -38.78
CA ASP A 267 -4.98 8.32 -37.58
C ASP A 267 -6.03 8.27 -36.45
N GLN A 268 -7.32 8.26 -36.79
CA GLN A 268 -8.40 8.21 -35.80
C GLN A 268 -8.48 6.83 -35.15
N GLN A 269 -8.30 5.76 -35.92
CA GLN A 269 -8.20 4.39 -35.41
C GLN A 269 -6.92 4.16 -34.62
N VAL A 270 -5.77 4.73 -35.01
CA VAL A 270 -4.52 4.69 -34.23
C VAL A 270 -4.79 5.28 -32.84
N ILE A 271 -5.42 6.46 -32.76
CA ILE A 271 -5.73 7.12 -31.48
C ILE A 271 -6.64 6.23 -30.63
N ASN A 272 -7.69 5.65 -31.21
CA ASN A 272 -8.63 4.79 -30.49
C ASN A 272 -7.96 3.51 -29.97
N LYS A 273 -7.19 2.81 -30.82
CA LYS A 273 -6.43 1.61 -30.44
C LYS A 273 -5.40 1.93 -29.34
N THR A 274 -4.69 3.05 -29.47
CA THR A 274 -3.70 3.50 -28.46
C THR A 274 -4.35 3.78 -27.12
N LYS A 275 -5.54 4.42 -27.10
CA LYS A 275 -6.30 4.66 -25.86
C LYS A 275 -6.73 3.36 -25.19
N VAL A 276 -7.15 2.36 -25.97
CA VAL A 276 -7.50 1.04 -25.43
C VAL A 276 -6.28 0.39 -24.80
N LEU A 277 -5.13 0.35 -25.50
CA LEU A 277 -3.90 -0.23 -24.98
C LEU A 277 -3.41 0.47 -23.71
N ALA A 278 -3.40 1.81 -23.70
CA ALA A 278 -3.01 2.61 -22.56
C ALA A 278 -3.99 2.43 -21.38
N GLY A 279 -5.30 2.41 -21.64
CA GLY A 279 -6.32 2.21 -20.61
C GLY A 279 -6.21 0.84 -19.95
N GLN A 280 -5.99 -0.23 -20.74
CA GLN A 280 -5.73 -1.57 -20.22
C GLN A 280 -4.46 -1.61 -19.37
N LEU A 281 -3.36 -1.03 -19.87
CA LEU A 281 -2.09 -0.99 -19.15
C LEU A 281 -2.23 -0.24 -17.81
N ILE A 282 -2.85 0.94 -17.79
CA ILE A 282 -3.06 1.69 -16.55
C ILE A 282 -3.94 0.92 -15.57
N HIS A 283 -5.00 0.27 -16.04
CA HIS A 283 -5.84 -0.55 -15.17
C HIS A 283 -5.05 -1.70 -14.54
N LEU A 284 -4.20 -2.38 -15.33
CA LEU A 284 -3.33 -3.43 -14.82
C LEU A 284 -2.25 -2.89 -13.87
N LEU A 285 -1.67 -1.73 -14.15
CA LEU A 285 -0.69 -1.07 -13.28
C LEU A 285 -1.33 -0.64 -11.95
N ASP A 286 -2.51 -0.02 -11.95
CA ASP A 286 -3.25 0.36 -10.74
C ASP A 286 -3.67 -0.88 -9.92
N TYR A 287 -3.94 -2.01 -10.59
CA TYR A 287 -4.21 -3.27 -9.93
C TYR A 287 -2.95 -3.86 -9.26
N CYS A 288 -1.81 -3.80 -9.97
CA CYS A 288 -0.56 -4.45 -9.56
C CYS A 288 0.28 -3.61 -8.59
N ILE A 289 0.33 -2.29 -8.77
CA ILE A 289 1.18 -1.35 -8.03
C ILE A 289 0.28 -0.45 -7.16
N PRO A 290 0.29 -0.60 -5.81
CA PRO A 290 -0.59 0.12 -4.92
C PRO A 290 -0.34 1.64 -4.91
N PHE A 291 -1.41 2.38 -4.61
CA PHE A 291 -1.45 3.84 -4.53
C PHE A 291 -1.16 4.31 -3.09
N GLU A 292 -0.15 5.16 -2.89
CA GLU A 292 0.13 5.79 -1.59
C GLU A 292 -0.70 7.07 -1.44
N SER A 293 -1.78 7.02 -0.64
CA SER A 293 -2.55 8.21 -0.24
C SER A 293 -2.33 8.53 1.24
N GLU A 294 -1.21 9.17 1.57
CA GLU A 294 -0.99 9.70 2.93
C GLU A 294 -1.38 11.19 3.07
N ALA A 295 -1.52 11.92 1.96
CA ALA A 295 -1.51 13.39 2.00
C ALA A 295 -2.82 14.10 2.45
N GLU A 296 -3.89 13.40 2.86
CA GLU A 296 -5.19 14.05 3.12
C GLU A 296 -5.80 13.83 4.51
N LYS A 297 -5.16 13.08 5.43
CA LYS A 297 -5.80 12.66 6.68
C LYS A 297 -6.01 13.77 7.75
N GLU A 298 -5.29 14.90 7.71
CA GLU A 298 -5.32 15.91 8.81
C GLU A 298 -5.57 17.38 8.41
N ALA A 299 -5.67 17.71 7.12
CA ALA A 299 -5.67 19.11 6.64
C ALA A 299 -6.92 19.95 7.04
N SER A 300 -7.92 19.38 7.73
CA SER A 300 -9.18 20.04 8.07
C SER A 300 -9.41 20.32 9.56
N LEU A 301 -8.48 19.97 10.44
CA LEU A 301 -8.60 20.17 11.89
C LEU A 301 -7.79 21.38 12.35
N LEU A 302 -8.35 22.17 13.26
CA LEU A 302 -7.70 23.34 13.85
C LEU A 302 -7.46 23.09 15.34
N VAL A 303 -6.19 23.09 15.75
CA VAL A 303 -5.81 22.97 17.17
C VAL A 303 -6.34 24.18 17.95
N VAL A 304 -6.96 23.92 19.10
CA VAL A 304 -7.47 24.92 20.03
C VAL A 304 -6.65 24.88 21.31
N ASN A 305 -6.03 26.01 21.64
CA ASN A 305 -5.32 26.22 22.89
C ASN A 305 -6.08 27.26 23.73
N ASP A 306 -7.21 26.87 24.31
CA ASP A 306 -8.06 27.75 25.12
C ASP A 306 -8.55 27.01 26.36
N THR A 307 -8.17 27.54 27.53
CA THR A 307 -8.47 26.99 28.85
C THR A 307 -9.96 26.83 29.14
N TYR A 308 -10.82 27.57 28.43
CA TYR A 308 -12.27 27.42 28.56
C TYR A 308 -12.73 26.01 28.16
N PHE A 309 -12.21 25.49 27.04
CA PHE A 309 -12.57 24.15 26.59
C PHE A 309 -12.04 23.09 27.55
N ASP A 310 -10.82 23.26 28.08
CA ASP A 310 -10.29 22.38 29.12
C ASP A 310 -11.22 22.33 30.34
N MET A 311 -11.72 23.48 30.80
CA MET A 311 -12.64 23.55 31.95
C MET A 311 -13.97 22.84 31.68
N GLU A 312 -14.60 23.09 30.52
CA GLU A 312 -15.89 22.47 30.17
C GLU A 312 -15.76 20.96 29.93
N ILE A 313 -14.68 20.50 29.28
CA ILE A 313 -14.38 19.07 29.10
C ILE A 313 -14.20 18.39 30.45
N ASN A 314 -13.45 18.99 31.38
CA ASN A 314 -13.26 18.43 32.71
C ASN A 314 -14.58 18.31 33.50
N LYS A 315 -15.52 19.24 33.34
CA LYS A 315 -16.85 19.12 33.95
C LYS A 315 -17.60 17.89 33.42
N LEU A 316 -17.58 17.65 32.11
CA LEU A 316 -18.23 16.50 31.51
C LEU A 316 -17.54 15.19 31.89
N ASP A 317 -16.20 15.17 31.95
CA ASP A 317 -15.42 14.01 32.44
C ASP A 317 -15.81 13.66 33.88
N MET A 318 -16.02 14.64 34.75
CA MET A 318 -16.47 14.41 36.14
C MET A 318 -17.86 13.78 36.24
N MET A 319 -18.73 13.99 35.24
CA MET A 319 -20.07 13.38 35.22
C MET A 319 -20.03 11.88 34.91
N VAL A 320 -19.01 11.43 34.15
CA VAL A 320 -18.87 10.01 33.77
C VAL A 320 -17.84 9.28 34.62
N LYS A 321 -16.85 9.99 35.19
CA LYS A 321 -15.76 9.43 36.00
C LYS A 321 -15.52 10.29 37.26
N PRO A 322 -16.44 10.27 38.23
CA PRO A 322 -16.36 11.12 39.44
C PRO A 322 -15.10 10.83 40.28
N ASP A 323 -14.61 9.59 40.30
CA ASP A 323 -13.46 9.17 41.12
C ASP A 323 -12.10 9.72 40.63
N ALA A 324 -12.05 10.33 39.44
CA ALA A 324 -10.81 10.91 38.89
C ALA A 324 -10.28 12.11 39.70
N VAL A 325 -11.09 12.69 40.59
CA VAL A 325 -10.78 13.91 41.36
C VAL A 325 -9.94 13.63 42.62
N GLN A 326 -9.89 12.39 43.12
CA GLN A 326 -9.29 12.11 44.43
C GLN A 326 -7.75 12.02 44.41
N ALA A 327 -7.13 11.98 43.23
CA ALA A 327 -5.68 12.03 43.05
C ALA A 327 -5.23 13.43 42.59
N GLY A 328 -4.94 14.31 43.56
CA GLY A 328 -4.57 15.70 43.30
C GLY A 328 -3.45 15.90 42.26
N ARG A 329 -3.61 16.96 41.45
CA ARG A 329 -2.57 17.66 40.67
C ARG A 329 -1.87 16.90 39.53
N LYS A 330 -2.57 16.07 38.76
CA LYS A 330 -2.12 15.71 37.39
C LYS A 330 -3.21 16.00 36.37
N LYS A 331 -2.83 16.39 35.15
CA LYS A 331 -3.74 16.38 33.98
C LYS A 331 -4.45 15.03 34.00
N SER A 332 -5.77 15.07 33.98
CA SER A 332 -6.66 13.99 34.39
C SER A 332 -6.72 12.81 33.39
N ASP A 333 -5.64 12.20 32.88
CA ASP A 333 -5.56 11.04 31.94
C ASP A 333 -6.65 10.89 30.82
N PHE A 334 -6.28 10.44 29.62
CA PHE A 334 -7.28 10.19 28.60
C PHE A 334 -8.32 9.15 29.09
N ILE A 335 -9.61 9.52 29.07
CA ILE A 335 -10.66 8.68 29.66
C ILE A 335 -11.09 7.53 28.73
N GLY A 336 -10.77 7.59 27.44
CA GLY A 336 -11.18 6.56 26.48
C GLY A 336 -10.58 5.17 26.76
N ALA A 337 -11.37 4.11 26.54
CA ALA A 337 -10.98 2.71 26.74
C ALA A 337 -9.87 2.27 25.77
N MET A 338 -8.77 1.71 26.24
CA MET A 338 -7.63 1.29 25.43
C MET A 338 -7.59 -0.23 25.24
N PRO A 339 -7.63 -0.73 23.99
CA PRO A 339 -7.54 -2.16 23.72
C PRO A 339 -6.15 -2.74 24.00
N VAL A 340 -6.12 -4.00 24.45
CA VAL A 340 -4.93 -4.86 24.46
C VAL A 340 -4.84 -5.71 23.20
N ASN A 341 -3.68 -6.29 22.88
CA ASN A 341 -3.56 -7.16 21.71
C ASN A 341 -4.29 -8.49 21.94
N LEU A 342 -4.90 -9.01 20.88
CA LEU A 342 -5.38 -10.40 20.84
C LEU A 342 -4.17 -11.33 20.79
N THR A 343 -4.11 -12.26 21.73
CA THR A 343 -3.07 -13.28 21.90
C THR A 343 -3.73 -14.65 21.94
N ARG A 344 -2.95 -15.72 21.77
CA ARG A 344 -3.49 -17.10 21.91
C ARG A 344 -4.11 -17.34 23.28
N GLN A 345 -3.53 -16.75 24.34
CA GLN A 345 -4.01 -16.90 25.71
C GLN A 345 -5.40 -16.27 25.92
N ASN A 346 -5.58 -15.03 25.47
CA ASN A 346 -6.83 -14.31 25.70
C ASN A 346 -7.90 -14.57 24.61
N PHE A 347 -7.53 -15.19 23.48
CA PHE A 347 -8.49 -15.59 22.46
C PHE A 347 -9.48 -16.65 22.96
N MET A 348 -9.08 -17.50 23.91
CA MET A 348 -10.01 -18.42 24.57
C MET A 348 -11.18 -17.73 25.26
N GLU A 349 -10.95 -16.52 25.79
CA GLU A 349 -12.02 -15.73 26.44
C GLU A 349 -13.04 -15.28 25.41
N VAL A 350 -12.57 -14.74 24.27
CA VAL A 350 -13.44 -14.34 23.15
C VAL A 350 -14.31 -15.50 22.67
N GLN A 351 -13.81 -16.74 22.67
CA GLN A 351 -14.59 -17.92 22.27
C GLN A 351 -15.69 -18.31 23.28
N LYS A 352 -15.54 -17.94 24.55
CA LYS A 352 -16.44 -18.38 25.65
C LYS A 352 -17.48 -17.34 26.04
N THR A 353 -17.19 -16.05 25.85
CA THR A 353 -18.06 -14.96 26.30
C THR A 353 -18.67 -14.15 25.17
N ASP A 354 -19.65 -13.31 25.53
CA ASP A 354 -20.38 -12.48 24.59
C ASP A 354 -19.56 -11.26 24.17
N TYR A 355 -19.03 -11.36 22.95
CA TYR A 355 -18.30 -10.30 22.29
C TYR A 355 -19.06 -9.75 21.10
N PHE A 356 -18.93 -8.43 20.90
CA PHE A 356 -19.19 -7.76 19.65
C PHE A 356 -17.89 -7.55 18.89
N ILE A 357 -17.93 -7.70 17.58
CA ILE A 357 -16.78 -7.55 16.70
C ILE A 357 -17.06 -6.45 15.68
N THR A 358 -16.07 -5.60 15.44
CA THR A 358 -16.08 -4.56 14.40
C THR A 358 -14.73 -4.54 13.68
N GLU A 359 -14.70 -3.98 12.48
CA GLU A 359 -13.47 -3.65 11.77
C GLU A 359 -12.62 -2.68 12.60
N LYS A 360 -11.30 -2.84 12.56
CA LYS A 360 -10.37 -1.86 13.13
C LYS A 360 -10.02 -0.85 12.04
N SER A 361 -10.69 0.29 12.06
CA SER A 361 -10.41 1.40 11.16
C SER A 361 -8.96 1.89 11.29
N ASP A 362 -8.42 2.37 10.17
CA ASP A 362 -7.15 3.07 10.07
C ASP A 362 -7.40 4.59 9.99
N GLY A 363 -7.89 5.15 11.09
CA GLY A 363 -8.11 6.57 11.30
C GLY A 363 -7.50 7.08 12.61
N ILE A 364 -7.88 8.29 12.98
CA ILE A 364 -7.43 8.91 14.22
C ILE A 364 -8.58 8.89 15.21
N ARG A 365 -8.34 8.29 16.38
CA ARG A 365 -9.33 8.21 17.45
C ARG A 365 -9.48 9.55 18.16
N TYR A 366 -10.72 9.98 18.32
CA TYR A 366 -11.09 11.15 19.10
C TYR A 366 -12.28 10.86 20.00
N LEU A 367 -12.30 11.49 21.16
CA LEU A 367 -13.55 11.72 21.88
C LEU A 367 -14.18 13.01 21.34
N MET A 368 -15.44 12.95 20.93
CA MET A 368 -16.21 14.14 20.56
C MET A 368 -16.96 14.64 21.79
N TYR A 369 -16.68 15.88 22.17
CA TYR A 369 -17.36 16.58 23.27
C TYR A 369 -18.27 17.66 22.69
N VAL A 370 -19.48 17.79 23.23
CA VAL A 370 -20.34 18.95 22.96
C VAL A 370 -20.47 19.79 24.22
N VAL A 371 -19.82 20.95 24.18
CA VAL A 371 -19.72 21.91 25.29
C VAL A 371 -20.44 23.22 24.95
N PRO A 372 -20.80 24.06 25.92
CA PRO A 372 -21.31 25.39 25.63
C PRO A 372 -20.30 26.19 24.79
N ALA A 373 -20.78 27.02 23.87
CA ALA A 373 -19.91 27.83 23.05
C ALA A 373 -19.22 28.93 23.90
N PRO A 374 -17.93 29.26 23.64
CA PRO A 374 -17.28 30.36 24.34
C PRO A 374 -18.06 31.67 24.18
N ARG A 375 -18.36 32.34 25.29
CA ARG A 375 -19.16 33.58 25.33
C ARG A 375 -20.63 33.42 24.89
N ALA A 376 -21.16 32.21 24.91
CA ALA A 376 -22.58 31.96 24.70
C ALA A 376 -23.43 32.74 25.73
N THR A 377 -24.39 33.52 25.23
CA THR A 377 -25.44 34.15 26.04
C THR A 377 -26.70 33.28 26.11
N ASP A 378 -26.89 32.42 25.10
CA ASP A 378 -27.95 31.43 25.03
C ASP A 378 -27.43 30.07 25.54
N PRO A 379 -28.08 29.45 26.54
CA PRO A 379 -27.72 28.11 27.03
C PRO A 379 -27.75 27.01 25.94
N SER A 380 -28.43 27.24 24.82
CA SER A 380 -28.49 26.32 23.68
C SER A 380 -27.33 26.46 22.69
N ASP A 381 -26.53 27.53 22.80
CA ASP A 381 -25.38 27.74 21.93
C ASP A 381 -24.21 26.86 22.39
N CYS A 382 -23.88 25.87 21.57
CA CYS A 382 -22.93 24.82 21.89
C CYS A 382 -22.10 24.45 20.67
N ILE A 383 -20.93 23.88 20.93
CA ILE A 383 -19.92 23.55 19.93
C ILE A 383 -19.41 22.14 20.17
N ALA A 384 -19.29 21.37 19.08
CA ALA A 384 -18.65 20.07 19.11
C ALA A 384 -17.13 20.21 18.89
N VAL A 385 -16.32 19.59 19.74
CA VAL A 385 -14.86 19.54 19.60
C VAL A 385 -14.37 18.10 19.65
N LEU A 386 -13.25 17.83 18.99
CA LEU A 386 -12.59 16.52 19.02
C LEU A 386 -11.39 16.59 19.95
N VAL A 387 -11.18 15.55 20.77
CA VAL A 387 -10.09 15.46 21.73
C VAL A 387 -9.32 14.17 21.50
N ASP A 388 -8.02 14.28 21.22
CA ASP A 388 -7.16 13.13 20.98
C ASP A 388 -6.68 12.47 22.29
N ARG A 389 -5.84 11.44 22.17
CA ARG A 389 -5.25 10.74 23.32
C ARG A 389 -4.29 11.60 24.15
N SER A 390 -3.68 12.60 23.53
CA SER A 390 -2.79 13.58 24.17
C SER A 390 -3.56 14.72 24.85
N LYS A 391 -4.91 14.69 24.79
CA LYS A 391 -5.82 15.75 25.20
C LYS A 391 -5.65 17.05 24.41
N THR A 392 -5.14 16.98 23.20
CA THR A 392 -5.17 18.10 22.26
C THR A 392 -6.60 18.28 21.78
N ILE A 393 -7.08 19.51 21.80
CA ILE A 393 -8.45 19.86 21.43
C ILE A 393 -8.44 20.39 20.00
N PHE A 394 -9.35 19.89 19.17
CA PHE A 394 -9.47 20.26 17.77
C PHE A 394 -10.88 20.75 17.45
N LYS A 395 -10.96 21.87 16.75
CA LYS A 395 -12.14 22.29 16.00
C LYS A 395 -12.09 21.69 14.61
N PHE A 396 -13.27 21.43 14.06
CA PHE A 396 -13.46 20.91 12.72
C PHE A 396 -14.53 21.72 11.99
N ARG A 397 -14.59 21.57 10.67
CA ARG A 397 -15.59 22.25 9.84
C ARG A 397 -17.01 21.85 10.23
N GLY A 398 -17.85 22.84 10.56
CA GLY A 398 -19.23 22.61 11.01
C GLY A 398 -19.35 22.17 12.47
N CYS A 399 -18.34 22.42 13.32
CA CYS A 399 -18.37 22.10 14.75
C CYS A 399 -19.56 22.70 15.50
N GLU A 400 -19.97 23.94 15.19
CA GLU A 400 -21.16 24.58 15.76
C GLU A 400 -22.45 23.90 15.29
N THR A 401 -22.56 23.63 13.98
CA THR A 401 -23.69 22.93 13.37
C THR A 401 -23.89 21.54 14.00
N VAL A 402 -22.79 20.77 14.15
CA VAL A 402 -22.81 19.44 14.77
C VAL A 402 -23.14 19.54 16.26
N GLY A 403 -22.56 20.53 16.96
CA GLY A 403 -22.84 20.81 18.37
C GLY A 403 -24.32 21.06 18.60
N LYS A 404 -24.94 21.99 17.87
CA LYS A 404 -26.37 22.31 17.95
C LYS A 404 -27.27 21.14 17.61
N ALA A 405 -26.91 20.32 16.63
CA ALA A 405 -27.70 19.15 16.24
C ALA A 405 -27.70 18.06 17.33
N LEU A 406 -26.61 17.88 18.08
CA LEU A 406 -26.49 16.92 19.19
C LEU A 406 -27.06 17.48 20.51
N GLY A 407 -26.73 18.73 20.82
CA GLY A 407 -26.96 19.40 22.10
C GLY A 407 -25.81 19.20 23.08
N VAL A 408 -25.74 20.10 24.08
CA VAL A 408 -24.69 20.10 25.13
C VAL A 408 -24.73 18.84 26.01
N GLY A 409 -23.58 18.50 26.59
CA GLY A 409 -23.46 17.39 27.53
C GLY A 409 -23.42 16.04 26.83
N VAL A 410 -22.71 15.97 25.70
CA VAL A 410 -22.52 14.75 24.92
C VAL A 410 -21.03 14.41 24.87
N ILE A 411 -20.71 13.13 25.12
CA ILE A 411 -19.38 12.54 24.94
C ILE A 411 -19.53 11.27 24.10
N LEU A 412 -19.00 11.30 22.88
CA LEU A 412 -18.97 10.16 21.96
C LEU A 412 -17.54 9.67 21.76
N ASP A 413 -17.34 8.36 21.76
CA ASP A 413 -16.07 7.74 21.41
C ASP A 413 -16.13 7.31 19.94
N GLY A 414 -15.15 7.75 19.17
CA GLY A 414 -15.17 7.56 17.73
C GLY A 414 -13.82 7.71 17.05
N GLU A 415 -13.85 7.51 15.74
CA GLU A 415 -12.66 7.56 14.89
C GLU A 415 -12.93 8.41 13.66
N LEU A 416 -12.05 9.36 13.39
CA LEU A 416 -12.08 10.16 12.18
C LEU A 416 -11.35 9.40 11.08
N VAL A 417 -12.08 9.05 10.02
CA VAL A 417 -11.56 8.30 8.86
C VAL A 417 -11.79 9.08 7.57
N PHE A 418 -10.90 8.91 6.61
CA PHE A 418 -11.13 9.38 5.25
C PHE A 418 -12.02 8.39 4.50
N ASN A 419 -13.19 8.83 4.05
CA ASN A 419 -14.10 8.00 3.26
C ASN A 419 -13.69 8.03 1.79
N ARG A 420 -13.33 6.86 1.25
CA ARG A 420 -12.83 6.72 -0.12
C ARG A 420 -13.91 6.90 -1.20
N SER A 421 -15.17 6.59 -0.90
CA SER A 421 -16.31 6.80 -1.81
C SER A 421 -16.73 8.27 -1.88
N LEU A 422 -16.81 8.93 -0.71
CA LEU A 422 -17.29 10.31 -0.59
C LEU A 422 -16.18 11.34 -0.78
N LYS A 423 -14.91 10.91 -0.71
CA LYS A 423 -13.72 11.77 -0.77
C LYS A 423 -13.73 12.87 0.31
N GLU A 424 -14.19 12.52 1.50
CA GLU A 424 -14.25 13.43 2.65
C GLU A 424 -14.06 12.67 3.97
N ASN A 425 -13.75 13.43 5.04
CA ASN A 425 -13.63 12.87 6.38
C ASN A 425 -15.01 12.56 6.99
N VAL A 426 -15.11 11.42 7.66
CA VAL A 426 -16.30 10.94 8.35
C VAL A 426 -15.92 10.53 9.77
N PHE A 427 -16.77 10.85 10.74
CA PHE A 427 -16.59 10.43 12.13
C PHE A 427 -17.39 9.16 12.42
N LEU A 428 -16.68 8.05 12.59
CA LEU A 428 -17.25 6.75 12.96
C LEU A 428 -17.48 6.70 14.47
N VAL A 429 -18.73 6.81 14.90
CA VAL A 429 -19.11 6.70 16.32
C VAL A 429 -19.21 5.21 16.69
N PHE A 430 -18.41 4.78 17.67
CA PHE A 430 -18.37 3.38 18.10
C PHE A 430 -18.73 3.15 19.57
N ASP A 431 -18.69 4.17 20.43
CA ASP A 431 -19.24 4.11 21.79
C ASP A 431 -19.77 5.49 22.23
N ALA A 432 -20.52 5.55 23.34
CA ALA A 432 -21.05 6.78 23.91
C ALA A 432 -20.98 6.73 25.43
N LEU A 433 -20.37 7.77 26.03
CA LEU A 433 -20.15 7.86 27.47
C LEU A 433 -21.19 8.74 28.16
N LEU A 434 -21.63 9.80 27.49
CA LEU A 434 -22.58 10.78 28.01
C LEU A 434 -23.50 11.24 26.88
N TYR A 435 -24.80 11.36 27.16
CA TYR A 435 -25.74 11.97 26.23
C TYR A 435 -26.71 12.89 26.97
N ARG A 436 -26.69 14.19 26.63
CA ARG A 436 -27.52 15.24 27.24
C ARG A 436 -27.47 15.21 28.78
N GLY A 437 -26.27 15.07 29.32
CA GLY A 437 -26.02 15.05 30.77
C GLY A 437 -26.37 13.72 31.46
N GLN A 438 -26.83 12.70 30.73
CA GLN A 438 -27.08 11.36 31.28
C GLN A 438 -25.88 10.43 31.01
N PRO A 439 -25.19 9.92 32.05
CA PRO A 439 -24.11 8.95 31.88
C PRO A 439 -24.62 7.64 31.29
N LEU A 440 -23.87 7.10 30.35
CA LEU A 440 -24.16 5.81 29.68
C LEU A 440 -23.16 4.72 30.08
N VAL A 441 -22.07 5.07 30.76
CA VAL A 441 -20.94 4.20 31.07
C VAL A 441 -21.29 2.94 31.88
N ASP A 442 -22.33 3.01 32.71
CA ASP A 442 -22.80 1.87 33.53
C ASP A 442 -23.66 0.86 32.77
N LYS A 443 -24.13 1.21 31.57
CA LYS A 443 -24.87 0.31 30.70
C LYS A 443 -23.93 -0.69 30.03
N LEU A 444 -24.45 -1.86 29.65
CA LEU A 444 -23.69 -2.82 28.85
C LEU A 444 -23.43 -2.25 27.44
N PHE A 445 -22.36 -2.72 26.79
CA PHE A 445 -21.97 -2.20 25.48
C PHE A 445 -23.09 -2.30 24.43
N GLY A 446 -23.82 -3.41 24.38
CA GLY A 446 -24.97 -3.57 23.47
C GLY A 446 -26.04 -2.48 23.66
N GLU A 447 -26.32 -2.10 24.90
CA GLU A 447 -27.28 -1.04 25.23
C GLU A 447 -26.76 0.35 24.85
N ARG A 448 -25.45 0.62 25.06
CA ARG A 448 -24.81 1.87 24.62
C ARG A 448 -24.84 1.98 23.10
N LEU A 449 -24.50 0.91 22.39
CA LEU A 449 -24.53 0.83 20.94
C LEU A 449 -25.94 1.05 20.37
N GLU A 450 -26.96 0.50 21.02
CA GLU A 450 -28.35 0.69 20.63
C GLU A 450 -28.84 2.12 20.93
N THR A 451 -28.37 2.73 22.03
CA THR A 451 -28.61 4.14 22.34
C THR A 451 -28.03 5.05 21.25
N ILE A 452 -26.81 4.77 20.78
CA ILE A 452 -26.20 5.50 19.65
C ILE A 452 -27.10 5.43 18.41
N ARG A 453 -27.61 4.24 18.08
CA ARG A 453 -28.44 4.00 16.89
C ARG A 453 -29.79 4.72 16.96
N THR A 454 -30.54 4.50 18.03
CA THR A 454 -31.98 4.85 18.12
C THR A 454 -32.23 6.23 18.71
N THR A 455 -31.30 6.73 19.52
CA THR A 455 -31.49 7.98 20.25
C THR A 455 -30.56 9.04 19.69
N ILE A 456 -29.24 8.82 19.77
CA ILE A 456 -28.25 9.87 19.48
C ILE A 456 -28.24 10.22 17.99
N LEU A 457 -28.00 9.23 17.11
CA LEU A 457 -27.88 9.48 15.66
C LEU A 457 -29.24 9.75 15.01
N THR A 458 -30.33 9.19 15.53
CA THR A 458 -31.69 9.53 15.09
C THR A 458 -32.02 10.98 15.41
N ALA A 459 -31.73 11.45 16.63
CA ALA A 459 -31.92 12.84 17.00
C ALA A 459 -31.03 13.78 16.15
N PHE A 460 -29.75 13.42 15.96
CA PHE A 460 -28.84 14.16 15.10
C PHE A 460 -29.38 14.31 13.67
N ALA A 461 -29.76 13.21 13.03
CA ALA A 461 -30.30 13.21 11.67
C ALA A 461 -31.61 14.01 11.54
N ARG A 462 -32.45 14.02 12.59
CA ARG A 462 -33.68 14.82 12.64
C ARG A 462 -33.40 16.31 12.80
N ASN A 463 -32.42 16.68 13.63
CA ASN A 463 -32.16 18.08 13.99
C ASN A 463 -31.30 18.79 12.94
N LEU A 464 -30.38 18.07 12.28
CA LEU A 464 -29.38 18.65 11.37
C LEU A 464 -29.98 19.51 10.23
N PRO A 465 -31.05 19.11 9.52
CA PRO A 465 -31.64 19.93 8.47
C PRO A 465 -32.16 21.29 8.97
N ALA A 466 -32.77 21.31 10.16
CA ALA A 466 -33.29 22.53 10.75
C ALA A 466 -32.17 23.50 11.15
N VAL A 467 -31.08 22.98 11.72
CA VAL A 467 -29.89 23.78 12.08
C VAL A 467 -29.24 24.39 10.83
N LEU A 468 -29.07 23.59 9.77
CA LEU A 468 -28.50 24.06 8.50
C LEU A 468 -29.36 25.15 7.84
N ALA A 469 -30.69 25.02 7.91
CA ALA A 469 -31.61 26.03 7.39
C ALA A 469 -31.51 27.36 8.18
N GLN A 470 -31.41 27.29 9.51
CA GLN A 470 -31.22 28.46 10.37
C GLN A 470 -29.88 29.16 10.11
N GLU A 471 -28.78 28.42 9.99
CA GLU A 471 -27.46 28.97 9.67
C GLU A 471 -27.44 29.63 8.29
N SER A 472 -28.09 29.01 7.30
CA SER A 472 -28.21 29.56 5.95
C SER A 472 -28.98 30.89 5.94
N ALA A 473 -30.08 30.97 6.71
CA ALA A 473 -30.85 32.21 6.86
C ALA A 473 -30.05 33.31 7.56
N LEU A 474 -29.28 32.98 8.60
CA LEU A 474 -28.43 33.93 9.33
C LEU A 474 -27.27 34.46 8.47
N ASN A 475 -26.66 33.58 7.66
CA ASN A 475 -25.59 33.95 6.73
C ASN A 475 -26.09 34.87 5.61
N ALA A 476 -27.29 34.60 5.09
CA ALA A 476 -27.96 35.47 4.13
C ALA A 476 -28.23 36.88 4.72
N GLN A 477 -28.65 36.97 5.98
CA GLN A 477 -28.82 38.25 6.67
C GLN A 477 -27.51 39.02 6.87
N ARG A 478 -26.37 38.32 6.96
CA ARG A 478 -25.04 38.90 7.20
C ARG A 478 -24.25 39.21 5.91
N ASN A 479 -24.84 39.02 4.72
CA ASN A 479 -24.16 39.15 3.42
C ASN A 479 -22.85 38.33 3.32
N LEU A 480 -22.77 37.20 4.02
CA LEU A 480 -21.64 36.29 3.91
C LEU A 480 -21.89 35.33 2.74
N PRO A 481 -20.92 35.10 1.84
CA PRO A 481 -21.11 34.19 0.73
C PRO A 481 -21.39 32.77 1.25
N THR A 482 -22.48 32.17 0.79
CA THR A 482 -22.72 30.74 0.94
C THR A 482 -21.68 30.00 0.10
N LEU A 483 -20.59 29.56 0.74
CA LEU A 483 -19.58 28.73 0.09
C LEU A 483 -20.24 27.44 -0.44
N PRO A 484 -20.20 27.17 -1.76
CA PRO A 484 -20.71 25.92 -2.30
C PRO A 484 -19.92 24.72 -1.74
N GLY A 485 -20.59 23.66 -1.30
CA GLY A 485 -19.95 22.37 -0.98
C GLY A 485 -19.39 22.23 0.45
N ALA A 486 -19.97 22.89 1.46
CA ALA A 486 -19.49 22.88 2.83
C ALA A 486 -20.30 21.98 3.78
N ASN A 487 -20.41 20.68 3.51
CA ASN A 487 -21.15 19.80 4.42
C ASN A 487 -20.47 19.73 5.80
N PRO A 488 -21.24 19.79 6.91
CA PRO A 488 -20.68 19.55 8.24
C PRO A 488 -20.18 18.11 8.36
N LEU A 489 -19.23 17.87 9.28
CA LEU A 489 -18.68 16.55 9.52
C LEU A 489 -19.78 15.50 9.73
N GLN A 490 -19.77 14.43 8.93
CA GLN A 490 -20.77 13.38 9.02
C GLN A 490 -20.51 12.46 10.21
N LEU A 491 -21.55 12.19 11.00
CA LEU A 491 -21.53 11.19 12.06
C LEU A 491 -22.14 9.90 11.54
N VAL A 492 -21.36 8.83 11.56
CA VAL A 492 -21.76 7.51 11.04
C VAL A 492 -21.56 6.48 12.14
N ARG A 493 -22.60 5.69 12.43
CA ARG A 493 -22.47 4.57 13.37
C ARG A 493 -21.48 3.55 12.81
N LYS A 494 -20.53 3.11 13.64
CA LYS A 494 -19.67 1.96 13.33
C LYS A 494 -20.44 0.64 13.42
N VAL A 495 -20.13 -0.31 12.55
CA VAL A 495 -20.87 -1.58 12.49
C VAL A 495 -20.23 -2.58 13.45
N PHE A 496 -21.01 -3.00 14.44
CA PHE A 496 -20.67 -4.12 15.30
C PHE A 496 -21.62 -5.26 15.02
N VAL A 497 -21.06 -6.47 14.93
CA VAL A 497 -21.81 -7.72 14.84
C VAL A 497 -21.54 -8.54 16.10
N PRO A 498 -22.50 -9.33 16.60
CA PRO A 498 -22.21 -10.36 17.57
C PRO A 498 -21.13 -11.31 17.04
N ARG A 499 -20.32 -11.90 17.92
CA ARG A 499 -19.25 -12.84 17.56
C ARG A 499 -19.67 -13.93 16.56
N ARG A 500 -20.89 -14.46 16.70
CA ARG A 500 -21.48 -15.47 15.81
C ARG A 500 -21.68 -15.01 14.36
N GLU A 501 -21.71 -13.72 14.12
CA GLU A 501 -21.89 -13.09 12.80
C GLU A 501 -20.57 -12.56 12.25
N PHE A 502 -19.42 -13.01 12.77
CA PHE A 502 -18.09 -12.60 12.33
C PHE A 502 -17.91 -12.71 10.80
N ASN A 503 -18.41 -13.78 10.18
CA ASN A 503 -18.30 -14.01 8.73
C ASN A 503 -19.04 -12.93 7.91
N THR A 504 -20.11 -12.36 8.45
CA THR A 504 -20.83 -11.24 7.82
C THR A 504 -20.03 -9.94 7.86
N LEU A 505 -19.20 -9.76 8.89
CA LEU A 505 -18.27 -8.63 8.96
C LEU A 505 -17.06 -8.88 8.04
N LEU A 506 -16.52 -10.10 8.05
CA LEU A 506 -15.37 -10.49 7.22
C LEU A 506 -15.67 -10.34 5.73
N SER A 507 -16.88 -10.66 5.27
CA SER A 507 -17.28 -10.49 3.86
C SER A 507 -17.33 -9.02 3.39
N LYS A 508 -17.31 -8.06 4.31
CA LYS A 508 -17.22 -6.61 4.03
C LYS A 508 -15.79 -6.10 3.99
N MET A 509 -14.82 -6.91 4.42
CA MET A 509 -13.40 -6.62 4.25
C MET A 509 -12.97 -6.91 2.81
N ARG A 510 -12.26 -5.97 2.20
CA ARG A 510 -11.80 -6.04 0.81
C ARG A 510 -10.34 -5.65 0.72
N LEU A 511 -9.70 -6.12 -0.34
CA LEU A 511 -8.41 -5.62 -0.78
C LEU A 511 -8.66 -4.71 -1.98
N GLU A 512 -8.41 -3.41 -1.83
CA GLU A 512 -8.63 -2.43 -2.88
C GLU A 512 -7.36 -1.60 -3.06
N GLU A 513 -6.81 -1.57 -4.28
CA GLU A 513 -5.53 -0.90 -4.57
C GLU A 513 -4.38 -1.37 -3.63
N GLY A 514 -4.39 -2.64 -3.21
CA GLY A 514 -3.38 -3.21 -2.29
C GLY A 514 -3.57 -2.87 -0.81
N GLU A 515 -4.59 -2.10 -0.47
CA GLU A 515 -4.91 -1.71 0.90
C GLU A 515 -6.08 -2.53 1.43
N ARG A 516 -6.04 -2.82 2.73
CA ARG A 516 -7.15 -3.48 3.41
C ARG A 516 -8.21 -2.43 3.75
N VAL A 517 -9.41 -2.66 3.24
CA VAL A 517 -10.50 -1.69 3.26
C VAL A 517 -11.77 -2.35 3.76
N PHE A 518 -12.49 -1.62 4.60
CA PHE A 518 -13.85 -1.98 4.98
C PHE A 518 -14.84 -1.27 4.07
N PHE A 519 -15.71 -2.04 3.41
CA PHE A 519 -16.79 -1.53 2.59
C PHE A 519 -18.12 -2.17 2.98
N ASP A 520 -19.03 -1.37 3.50
CA ASP A 520 -20.38 -1.80 3.87
C ASP A 520 -21.40 -1.13 2.94
N PRO A 521 -22.00 -1.85 1.96
CA PRO A 521 -23.02 -1.27 1.08
C PRO A 521 -24.26 -0.95 1.92
N GLU A 522 -24.48 0.33 2.22
CA GLU A 522 -25.77 0.74 2.77
C GLU A 522 -26.84 0.58 1.69
N ASN A 523 -28.04 0.06 2.04
CA ASN A 523 -29.21 0.04 1.17
C ASN A 523 -29.70 1.48 0.90
N ARG A 524 -28.94 2.25 0.11
CA ARG A 524 -29.37 3.50 -0.50
C ARG A 524 -29.66 3.21 -1.97
N ALA A 525 -30.80 3.70 -2.45
CA ALA A 525 -31.10 3.72 -3.86
C ALA A 525 -30.01 4.55 -4.58
N ALA A 526 -29.10 3.87 -5.27
CA ALA A 526 -28.18 4.53 -6.19
C ALA A 526 -29.00 5.11 -7.34
N ALA A 527 -28.64 6.31 -7.82
CA ALA A 527 -29.15 6.78 -9.09
C ALA A 527 -28.77 5.75 -10.19
N PRO A 528 -29.65 5.47 -11.18
CA PRO A 528 -29.35 4.50 -12.23
C PRO A 528 -28.01 4.83 -12.92
N GLY A 529 -27.06 3.89 -12.87
CA GLY A 529 -25.73 4.05 -13.50
C GLY A 529 -24.64 4.70 -12.64
N ALA A 530 -24.91 5.12 -11.40
CA ALA A 530 -23.89 5.61 -10.49
C ALA A 530 -23.14 4.47 -9.76
N PRO A 531 -21.82 4.60 -9.51
CA PRO A 531 -21.09 3.61 -8.72
C PRO A 531 -21.66 3.50 -7.30
N PRO A 532 -21.61 2.32 -6.66
CA PRO A 532 -22.13 2.13 -5.31
C PRO A 532 -21.36 3.04 -4.32
N THR A 533 -22.07 3.95 -3.66
CA THR A 533 -21.50 4.85 -2.66
C THR A 533 -21.81 4.32 -1.26
N SER A 534 -20.82 4.34 -0.37
CA SER A 534 -21.01 3.95 1.03
C SER A 534 -20.43 4.99 1.98
N ARG A 535 -21.14 5.23 3.09
CA ARG A 535 -20.64 6.02 4.22
C ARG A 535 -19.60 5.29 5.07
N ARG A 536 -19.43 3.98 4.86
CA ARG A 536 -18.41 3.13 5.47
C ARG A 536 -17.56 2.51 4.38
N HIS A 537 -16.72 3.34 3.78
CA HIS A 537 -15.71 2.94 2.82
C HIS A 537 -14.39 3.57 3.23
N HIS A 538 -13.57 2.84 3.99
CA HIS A 538 -12.33 3.37 4.60
C HIS A 538 -11.31 2.25 4.84
N LYS A 539 -10.03 2.63 5.02
CA LYS A 539 -8.97 1.66 5.36
C LYS A 539 -9.22 1.01 6.72
N SER A 540 -8.88 -0.26 6.84
CA SER A 540 -9.02 -1.06 8.06
C SER A 540 -7.81 -1.98 8.21
N ASP A 541 -7.19 -1.98 9.40
CA ASP A 541 -5.96 -2.71 9.73
C ASP A 541 -6.18 -3.90 10.69
N GLY A 542 -7.44 -4.24 11.00
CA GLY A 542 -7.78 -5.50 11.67
C GLY A 542 -9.21 -5.57 12.19
N PHE A 543 -9.36 -6.10 13.41
CA PHE A 543 -10.64 -6.22 14.11
C PHE A 543 -10.52 -5.76 15.56
N ILE A 544 -11.61 -5.25 16.11
CA ILE A 544 -11.77 -4.97 17.54
C ILE A 544 -12.81 -5.92 18.12
N PHE A 545 -12.45 -6.54 19.24
CA PHE A 545 -13.29 -7.43 20.05
C PHE A 545 -13.72 -6.66 21.29
N GLN A 546 -14.97 -6.22 21.29
CA GLN A 546 -15.57 -5.43 22.35
C GLN A 546 -16.43 -6.34 23.23
N PRO A 547 -16.09 -6.53 24.52
CA PRO A 547 -16.92 -7.34 25.42
C PRO A 547 -18.25 -6.61 25.66
N ASN A 548 -19.32 -7.39 25.87
CA ASN A 548 -20.62 -6.84 26.25
C ASN A 548 -20.65 -6.43 27.73
N ALA A 549 -19.80 -5.49 28.12
CA ALA A 549 -19.59 -5.05 29.50
C ALA A 549 -19.78 -3.52 29.64
N ARG A 550 -19.73 -3.04 30.90
CA ARG A 550 -19.70 -1.61 31.22
C ARG A 550 -18.48 -0.93 30.60
N TYR A 551 -18.53 0.39 30.44
CA TYR A 551 -17.41 1.13 29.88
C TYR A 551 -16.25 1.15 30.90
N VAL A 552 -15.06 0.75 30.45
CA VAL A 552 -13.84 0.76 31.27
C VAL A 552 -12.93 1.88 30.78
N PHE A 553 -12.64 2.83 31.66
CA PHE A 553 -11.74 3.94 31.35
C PHE A 553 -10.30 3.47 31.23
N SER A 554 -9.54 4.09 30.32
CA SER A 554 -8.12 3.77 30.13
C SER A 554 -7.92 2.28 29.78
N LYS A 555 -6.94 1.56 30.34
CA LYS A 555 -6.61 0.20 29.88
C LYS A 555 -7.73 -0.81 30.20
N HIS A 556 -8.29 -1.44 29.16
CA HIS A 556 -9.36 -2.43 29.28
C HIS A 556 -8.87 -3.78 28.76
N TYR A 557 -8.62 -4.73 29.67
CA TYR A 557 -8.00 -6.03 29.34
C TYR A 557 -8.90 -6.98 28.55
N GLU A 558 -10.22 -6.82 28.65
CA GLU A 558 -11.18 -7.60 27.88
C GLU A 558 -11.47 -6.97 26.51
N LEU A 559 -11.14 -5.69 26.28
CA LEU A 559 -11.22 -5.06 24.97
C LEU A 559 -9.96 -5.39 24.17
N MET A 560 -10.10 -6.16 23.09
CA MET A 560 -8.95 -6.68 22.35
C MET A 560 -8.89 -6.12 20.93
N LYS A 561 -7.68 -5.94 20.42
CA LYS A 561 -7.40 -5.60 19.02
C LYS A 561 -6.62 -6.73 18.36
N TRP A 562 -7.10 -7.16 17.21
CA TRP A 562 -6.37 -8.02 16.31
C TRP A 562 -5.93 -7.20 15.11
N LYS A 563 -4.71 -7.43 14.62
CA LYS A 563 -4.16 -6.80 13.42
C LYS A 563 -3.56 -7.86 12.52
N TRP A 564 -3.64 -7.62 11.21
CA TRP A 564 -2.88 -8.37 10.23
C TRP A 564 -1.39 -8.33 10.58
N ALA A 565 -0.74 -9.50 10.50
CA ALA A 565 0.64 -9.66 10.94
C ALA A 565 1.61 -8.78 10.13
N GLU A 566 1.32 -8.55 8.86
CA GLU A 566 2.10 -7.72 7.94
C GLU A 566 1.93 -6.22 8.14
N LEU A 567 0.96 -5.76 8.95
CA LEU A 567 0.72 -4.34 9.26
C LEU A 567 1.31 -3.92 10.61
N ARG A 568 2.10 -4.79 11.25
CA ARG A 568 2.76 -4.49 12.52
C ARG A 568 4.11 -3.88 12.26
N SER A 569 4.32 -2.71 12.82
CA SER A 569 5.50 -1.87 12.60
C SER A 569 6.11 -1.42 13.93
N VAL A 570 7.37 -1.00 13.86
CA VAL A 570 8.11 -0.36 14.95
C VAL A 570 8.84 0.86 14.41
N ASP A 571 9.08 1.82 15.28
CA ASP A 571 9.83 3.03 14.97
C ASP A 571 11.29 2.84 15.37
N LEU A 572 12.20 2.83 14.41
CA LEU A 572 13.64 2.67 14.63
C LEU A 572 14.40 3.93 14.22
N GLN A 573 15.52 4.18 14.88
CA GLN A 573 16.43 5.25 14.52
C GLN A 573 17.35 4.79 13.41
N ILE A 574 17.59 5.66 12.43
CA ILE A 574 18.58 5.41 11.38
C ILE A 574 19.93 6.00 11.78
N GLU A 575 20.97 5.25 11.46
CA GLU A 575 22.34 5.74 11.44
C GLU A 575 23.01 5.38 10.13
N ILE A 576 23.61 6.39 9.48
CA ILE A 576 24.39 6.27 8.26
C ILE A 576 25.80 6.78 8.59
N PRO A 577 26.83 5.92 8.63
CA PRO A 577 28.20 6.33 8.93
C PRO A 577 28.72 7.33 7.90
N MET A 578 29.37 8.41 8.36
CA MET A 578 29.92 9.46 7.49
C MET A 578 30.92 8.91 6.46
N GLU A 579 31.75 7.95 6.85
CA GLU A 579 32.80 7.36 6.00
C GLU A 579 32.24 6.62 4.77
N ALA A 580 31.00 6.12 4.84
CA ALA A 580 30.36 5.35 3.77
C ALA A 580 29.86 6.20 2.59
N THR A 581 29.65 7.51 2.80
CA THR A 581 29.18 8.43 1.75
C THR A 581 30.21 8.68 0.65
N SER A 582 31.49 8.38 0.91
CA SER A 582 32.61 8.64 -0.01
C SER A 582 32.92 7.47 -0.96
N ASN A 583 32.52 6.24 -0.62
CA ASN A 583 32.92 5.01 -1.35
C ASN A 583 31.73 4.21 -1.95
N ALA A 584 30.55 4.80 -2.08
CA ALA A 584 29.32 4.15 -2.58
C ALA A 584 29.30 3.87 -4.10
N ALA A 585 30.43 3.45 -4.69
CA ALA A 585 30.49 3.04 -6.09
C ALA A 585 29.75 1.72 -6.39
N GLY A 586 29.22 1.03 -5.37
CA GLY A 586 28.63 -0.31 -5.48
C GLY A 586 27.19 -0.50 -4.97
N GLY A 587 26.48 0.56 -4.57
CA GLY A 587 25.06 0.45 -4.17
C GLY A 587 24.76 -0.18 -2.80
N ASP A 588 25.78 -0.56 -2.02
CA ASP A 588 25.60 -1.13 -0.67
C ASP A 588 25.73 -0.02 0.38
N TRP A 589 24.62 0.66 0.68
CA TRP A 589 24.58 1.72 1.69
C TRP A 589 24.49 1.08 3.09
N PRO A 590 25.44 1.32 4.01
CA PRO A 590 25.40 0.74 5.35
C PRO A 590 24.41 1.50 6.23
N ILE A 591 23.12 1.16 6.09
CA ILE A 591 22.03 1.70 6.89
C ILE A 591 21.85 0.85 8.14
N TYR A 592 22.04 1.47 9.30
CA TYR A 592 21.77 0.84 10.59
C TYR A 592 20.43 1.28 11.14
N LEU A 593 19.58 0.31 11.48
CA LEU A 593 18.32 0.48 12.17
C LEU A 593 18.57 0.18 13.65
N LYS A 594 18.28 1.13 14.54
CA LYS A 594 18.55 1.01 15.98
C LYS A 594 17.31 1.28 16.83
N CYS A 595 17.08 0.47 17.85
CA CYS A 595 16.11 0.77 18.90
C CYS A 595 16.81 1.24 20.18
N GLY A 596 16.04 1.86 21.08
CA GLY A 596 16.53 2.23 22.41
C GLY A 596 16.67 0.99 23.30
N GLY A 597 17.77 0.88 24.02
CA GLY A 597 18.04 -0.16 25.01
C GLY A 597 18.22 0.40 26.42
N PRO A 598 18.29 -0.48 27.44
CA PRO A 598 18.57 -0.09 28.82
C PRO A 598 19.85 0.75 28.94
N ASP A 599 19.91 1.58 29.99
CA ASP A 599 21.08 2.42 30.30
C ASP A 599 21.51 3.38 29.17
N GLY A 600 20.56 3.76 28.29
CA GLY A 600 20.83 4.66 27.16
C GLY A 600 21.59 3.99 26.01
N THR A 601 21.70 2.65 26.02
CA THR A 601 22.30 1.91 24.92
C THR A 601 21.43 1.96 23.66
N GLN A 602 22.04 1.71 22.50
CA GLN A 602 21.32 1.51 21.25
C GLN A 602 21.55 0.08 20.76
N ILE A 603 20.47 -0.60 20.41
CA ILE A 603 20.50 -1.99 19.96
C ILE A 603 20.34 -2.00 18.45
N ASN A 604 21.28 -2.67 17.77
CA ASN A 604 21.29 -2.77 16.31
C ASN A 604 20.31 -3.85 15.83
N CYS A 605 19.30 -3.44 15.08
CA CYS A 605 18.27 -4.31 14.49
C CYS A 605 18.57 -4.71 13.04
N THR A 606 19.65 -4.22 12.42
CA THR A 606 20.00 -4.51 11.01
C THR A 606 20.64 -5.88 10.82
N LYS A 607 21.19 -6.51 11.86
CA LYS A 607 21.92 -7.78 11.73
C LYS A 607 21.40 -8.88 12.65
N ARG A 608 21.41 -10.11 12.14
CA ARG A 608 21.24 -11.35 12.91
C ARG A 608 22.51 -12.20 12.73
N GLY A 609 23.43 -12.12 13.69
CA GLY A 609 24.78 -12.65 13.53
C GLY A 609 25.47 -11.98 12.32
N ASP A 610 25.98 -12.78 11.39
CA ASP A 610 26.60 -12.29 10.15
C ASP A 610 25.60 -12.01 9.01
N THR A 611 24.31 -12.23 9.25
CA THR A 611 23.26 -12.04 8.23
C THR A 611 22.69 -10.63 8.33
N ASN A 612 22.70 -9.91 7.21
CA ASN A 612 21.98 -8.63 7.09
C ASN A 612 20.47 -8.92 6.99
N VAL A 613 19.71 -8.36 7.92
CA VAL A 613 18.24 -8.41 7.98
C VAL A 613 17.63 -7.02 7.86
N GLY A 614 18.43 -6.01 7.51
CA GLY A 614 18.03 -4.62 7.30
C GLY A 614 17.18 -4.40 6.05
N LEU A 615 17.22 -3.18 5.53
CA LEU A 615 16.42 -2.76 4.37
C LEU A 615 17.00 -3.33 3.06
N GLY A 616 16.09 -3.64 2.13
CA GLY A 616 16.44 -3.95 0.75
C GLY A 616 16.85 -2.71 -0.06
N GLU A 617 17.27 -2.95 -1.31
CA GLU A 617 17.76 -1.91 -2.23
C GLU A 617 16.68 -0.83 -2.51
N PHE A 618 15.46 -1.24 -2.86
CA PHE A 618 14.38 -0.29 -3.20
C PHE A 618 13.85 0.49 -1.99
N ASP A 619 13.77 -0.15 -0.82
CA ASP A 619 13.40 0.53 0.44
C ASP A 619 14.46 1.55 0.85
N THR A 620 15.74 1.25 0.61
CA THR A 620 16.85 2.19 0.79
C THR A 620 16.68 3.42 -0.10
N TYR A 621 16.32 3.24 -1.38
CA TYR A 621 16.10 4.35 -2.31
C TYR A 621 14.93 5.26 -1.88
N ARG A 622 13.83 4.67 -1.40
CA ARG A 622 12.66 5.41 -0.87
C ARG A 622 13.05 6.21 0.37
N LEU A 623 13.70 5.56 1.33
CA LEU A 623 14.17 6.18 2.55
C LEU A 623 15.10 7.39 2.29
N LEU A 624 16.14 7.20 1.48
CA LEU A 624 17.10 8.28 1.20
C LEU A 624 16.45 9.47 0.51
N ALA A 625 15.41 9.25 -0.29
CA ALA A 625 14.63 10.33 -0.89
C ALA A 625 13.78 11.10 0.14
N ASP A 626 13.18 10.41 1.12
CA ASP A 626 12.39 11.04 2.19
C ASP A 626 13.24 11.89 3.15
N MET A 627 14.48 11.46 3.39
CA MET A 627 15.44 12.18 4.23
C MET A 627 15.82 13.56 3.69
N GLU A 628 15.70 13.81 2.38
CA GLU A 628 15.99 15.11 1.77
C GLU A 628 14.78 16.07 1.76
N SER A 629 13.68 15.70 2.41
CA SER A 629 12.51 16.57 2.49
C SER A 629 12.86 17.94 3.13
N PRO A 630 12.41 19.07 2.56
CA PRO A 630 12.72 20.41 3.08
C PRO A 630 12.35 20.60 4.55
N GLU A 631 11.34 19.85 5.01
CA GLU A 631 10.87 19.83 6.40
C GLU A 631 11.90 19.23 7.36
N LEU A 632 12.67 18.23 6.92
CA LEU A 632 13.77 17.65 7.71
C LEU A 632 15.00 18.57 7.71
N ALA A 633 15.28 19.25 6.58
CA ALA A 633 16.37 20.23 6.49
C ALA A 633 16.16 21.44 7.43
N ASN A 634 14.89 21.78 7.72
CA ASN A 634 14.52 22.84 8.66
C ASN A 634 14.41 22.35 10.12
N ARG A 635 14.54 21.05 10.40
CA ARG A 635 14.55 20.51 11.77
C ARG A 635 15.89 20.84 12.41
N ASN A 636 15.89 21.79 13.34
CA ASN A 636 17.06 22.27 14.07
C ASN A 636 17.56 21.29 15.17
N THR A 637 17.38 19.98 14.97
CA THR A 637 17.63 18.93 15.97
C THR A 637 18.81 18.05 15.56
N GLN A 638 19.83 17.95 16.41
CA GLN A 638 20.99 17.05 16.28
C GLN A 638 20.63 15.55 16.32
N SER A 639 19.36 15.19 16.56
CA SER A 639 18.91 13.81 16.71
C SER A 639 18.76 13.11 15.35
N PRO A 640 19.24 11.86 15.22
CA PRO A 640 19.09 11.10 13.98
C PRO A 640 17.61 10.82 13.64
N PRO A 641 17.27 10.67 12.35
CA PRO A 641 15.89 10.48 11.92
C PRO A 641 15.31 9.14 12.40
N ILE A 642 14.01 9.14 12.66
CA ILE A 642 13.23 7.97 13.05
C ILE A 642 12.40 7.51 11.85
N VAL A 643 12.37 6.20 11.62
CA VAL A 643 11.58 5.57 10.57
C VAL A 643 10.69 4.47 11.11
N GLU A 644 9.53 4.35 10.51
CA GLU A 644 8.64 3.24 10.75
C GLU A 644 8.99 2.10 9.80
N VAL A 645 9.24 0.92 10.37
CA VAL A 645 9.59 -0.29 9.63
C VAL A 645 8.74 -1.46 10.10
N ALA A 646 8.47 -2.42 9.21
CA ALA A 646 7.81 -3.68 9.53
C ALA A 646 8.76 -4.85 9.28
N TYR A 647 8.76 -5.86 10.16
CA TYR A 647 9.56 -7.07 9.96
C TYR A 647 8.74 -8.13 9.24
N ASP A 648 9.20 -8.55 8.06
CA ASP A 648 8.57 -9.63 7.32
C ASP A 648 9.17 -10.98 7.74
N ILE A 649 8.45 -11.75 8.56
CA ILE A 649 8.89 -13.07 9.04
C ILE A 649 9.09 -14.13 7.95
N SER A 650 8.46 -13.96 6.78
CA SER A 650 8.58 -14.94 5.69
C SER A 650 9.86 -14.74 4.89
N ILE A 651 10.36 -13.51 4.84
CA ILE A 651 11.59 -13.12 4.13
C ILE A 651 12.76 -12.97 5.11
N GLY A 652 12.48 -12.63 6.36
CA GLY A 652 13.45 -12.41 7.42
C GLY A 652 14.15 -11.04 7.34
N MET A 653 13.49 -10.03 6.76
CA MET A 653 14.06 -8.68 6.57
C MET A 653 13.10 -7.57 7.02
N TRP A 654 13.66 -6.41 7.35
CA TRP A 654 12.91 -5.18 7.59
C TRP A 654 12.44 -4.54 6.27
N SER A 655 11.24 -3.98 6.31
CA SER A 655 10.65 -3.17 5.24
C SER A 655 10.46 -1.74 5.70
N TYR A 656 10.82 -0.80 4.85
CA TYR A 656 10.59 0.62 5.08
C TYR A 656 9.12 0.98 4.79
N LEU A 657 8.46 1.60 5.78
CA LEU A 657 7.12 2.15 5.60
C LEU A 657 7.22 3.66 5.37
N HIS A 658 7.56 4.43 6.42
CA HIS A 658 7.55 5.90 6.35
C HIS A 658 8.61 6.55 7.25
N LEU A 659 8.97 7.78 6.92
CA LEU A 659 9.80 8.64 7.76
C LEU A 659 8.93 9.30 8.84
N ARG A 660 9.24 9.04 10.11
CA ARG A 660 8.46 9.53 11.27
C ARG A 660 8.90 10.94 11.68
N LYS A 661 8.43 11.92 10.90
CA LYS A 661 8.68 13.36 11.13
C LYS A 661 8.07 13.89 12.42
N ASP A 662 7.14 13.16 13.03
CA ASP A 662 6.49 13.45 14.31
C ASP A 662 7.33 13.00 15.52
N LYS A 663 8.31 12.10 15.33
CA LYS A 663 9.07 11.48 16.42
C LYS A 663 10.48 12.03 16.55
N ASP A 664 10.96 12.00 17.80
CA ASP A 664 12.31 12.38 18.22
C ASP A 664 13.11 11.21 18.82
N LYS A 665 12.44 10.13 19.21
CA LYS A 665 13.04 8.93 19.81
C LYS A 665 12.53 7.65 19.14
N PRO A 666 13.38 6.63 18.99
CA PRO A 666 12.95 5.33 18.52
C PRO A 666 12.13 4.61 19.60
N ASN A 667 11.45 3.54 19.21
CA ASN A 667 10.89 2.59 20.15
C ASN A 667 11.99 1.97 21.01
N PHE A 668 11.62 1.63 22.25
CA PHE A 668 12.46 0.88 23.17
C PHE A 668 12.41 -0.62 22.85
N ILE A 669 13.43 -1.38 23.26
CA ILE A 669 13.55 -2.81 22.99
C ILE A 669 12.30 -3.61 23.41
N ASP A 670 11.66 -3.24 24.52
CA ASP A 670 10.42 -3.90 24.97
C ASP A 670 9.28 -3.78 23.95
N SER A 671 9.19 -2.64 23.26
CA SER A 671 8.20 -2.45 22.20
C SER A 671 8.54 -3.29 20.96
N VAL A 672 9.82 -3.37 20.60
CA VAL A 672 10.28 -4.20 19.47
C VAL A 672 10.05 -5.68 19.75
N MET A 673 10.43 -6.15 20.92
CA MET A 673 10.18 -7.51 21.37
C MET A 673 8.68 -7.80 21.49
N GLY A 674 7.89 -6.84 21.94
CA GLY A 674 6.43 -6.93 21.96
C GLY A 674 5.86 -7.21 20.56
N VAL A 675 6.30 -6.48 19.54
CA VAL A 675 5.86 -6.71 18.15
C VAL A 675 6.28 -8.10 17.64
N PHE A 676 7.50 -8.56 17.95
CA PHE A 676 7.94 -9.91 17.60
C PHE A 676 7.16 -11.00 18.32
N MET A 677 6.87 -10.84 19.61
CA MET A 677 6.02 -11.76 20.37
C MET A 677 4.62 -11.81 19.79
N GLU A 678 4.02 -10.66 19.49
CA GLU A 678 2.72 -10.60 18.81
C GLU A 678 2.75 -11.34 17.47
N GLN A 679 3.82 -11.21 16.70
CA GLN A 679 3.98 -11.88 15.41
C GLN A 679 4.14 -13.40 15.55
N ALA A 680 4.89 -13.85 16.56
CA ALA A 680 5.02 -15.27 16.89
C ALA A 680 3.71 -15.88 17.40
N GLU A 681 2.94 -15.13 18.19
CA GLU A 681 1.62 -15.53 18.72
C GLU A 681 0.47 -15.24 17.75
N SER A 682 0.76 -14.80 16.52
CA SER A 682 -0.29 -14.34 15.61
C SER A 682 -1.31 -15.45 15.33
N ILE A 683 -2.58 -15.07 15.45
CA ILE A 683 -3.73 -15.88 15.06
C ILE A 683 -4.04 -15.46 13.62
N SER A 684 -4.03 -16.39 12.68
CA SER A 684 -4.33 -16.07 11.28
C SER A 684 -5.80 -15.69 11.11
N ILE A 685 -6.16 -15.04 10.00
CA ILE A 685 -7.57 -14.73 9.74
C ILE A 685 -8.39 -16.01 9.56
N GLU A 686 -7.81 -17.04 8.94
CA GLU A 686 -8.42 -18.35 8.73
C GLU A 686 -8.63 -19.09 10.06
N GLU A 687 -7.65 -19.04 10.96
CA GLU A 687 -7.79 -19.58 12.31
C GLU A 687 -8.87 -18.85 13.11
N LEU A 688 -8.91 -17.52 13.00
CA LEU A 688 -9.91 -16.69 13.66
C LEU A 688 -11.32 -17.03 13.16
N GLU A 689 -11.51 -17.09 11.84
CA GLU A 689 -12.79 -17.47 11.20
C GLU A 689 -13.22 -18.88 11.62
N TYR A 690 -12.31 -19.86 11.54
CA TYR A 690 -12.58 -21.24 11.91
C TYR A 690 -13.00 -21.36 13.38
N SER A 691 -12.21 -20.79 14.27
CA SER A 691 -12.40 -20.89 15.73
C SER A 691 -13.69 -20.21 16.18
N LEU A 692 -13.99 -19.02 15.64
CA LEU A 692 -15.21 -18.29 15.96
C LEU A 692 -16.45 -18.99 15.38
N SER A 693 -16.35 -19.55 14.17
CA SER A 693 -17.43 -20.34 13.57
C SER A 693 -17.71 -21.62 14.38
N ALA A 694 -16.67 -22.40 14.72
CA ALA A 694 -16.82 -23.63 15.51
C ALA A 694 -17.51 -23.36 16.85
N SER A 695 -16.98 -22.40 17.62
CA SER A 695 -17.55 -22.03 18.92
C SER A 695 -18.95 -21.43 18.84
N SER A 696 -19.34 -20.81 17.72
CA SER A 696 -20.72 -20.29 17.53
C SER A 696 -21.74 -21.39 17.23
N HIS A 697 -21.28 -22.54 16.76
CA HIS A 697 -22.12 -23.71 16.44
C HIS A 697 -22.02 -24.84 17.48
N GLY A 698 -21.32 -24.61 18.60
CA GLY A 698 -21.10 -25.62 19.63
C GLY A 698 -20.18 -26.77 19.18
N LEU A 699 -19.37 -26.55 18.15
CA LEU A 699 -18.38 -27.51 17.68
C LEU A 699 -17.07 -27.36 18.47
N GLU A 700 -16.34 -28.46 18.60
CA GLU A 700 -14.98 -28.44 19.14
C GLU A 700 -14.07 -27.62 18.19
N ASN A 701 -13.22 -26.78 18.77
CA ASN A 701 -12.23 -26.05 17.99
C ASN A 701 -10.99 -26.93 17.77
N ASP A 702 -11.00 -27.76 16.74
CA ASP A 702 -9.91 -28.67 16.39
C ASP A 702 -9.02 -28.14 15.24
N TYR A 703 -8.91 -26.81 15.10
CA TYR A 703 -8.16 -26.14 14.02
C TYR A 703 -6.75 -26.72 13.82
N GLU A 704 -5.97 -26.83 14.90
CA GLU A 704 -4.60 -27.35 14.85
C GLU A 704 -4.55 -28.79 14.31
N VAL A 705 -5.46 -29.64 14.77
CA VAL A 705 -5.56 -31.04 14.33
C VAL A 705 -5.89 -31.11 12.84
N GLN A 706 -6.81 -30.27 12.36
CA GLN A 706 -7.17 -30.22 10.95
C GLN A 706 -6.04 -29.68 10.08
N ILE A 707 -5.31 -28.66 10.54
CA ILE A 707 -4.12 -28.15 9.86
C ILE A 707 -3.04 -29.22 9.75
N GLU A 708 -2.77 -29.99 10.81
CA GLU A 708 -1.80 -31.09 10.74
C GLU A 708 -2.23 -32.19 9.75
N LYS A 709 -3.52 -32.54 9.71
CA LYS A 709 -4.06 -33.44 8.68
C LYS A 709 -3.89 -32.88 7.27
N MET A 710 -4.11 -31.58 7.06
CA MET A 710 -3.95 -30.93 5.76
C MET A 710 -2.48 -30.85 5.34
N LYS A 711 -1.56 -30.53 6.26
CA LYS A 711 -0.11 -30.57 6.00
C LYS A 711 0.35 -31.98 5.60
N ALA A 712 -0.15 -33.01 6.28
CA ALA A 712 0.14 -34.40 5.92
C ALA A 712 -0.33 -34.73 4.49
N LYS A 713 -1.55 -34.31 4.12
CA LYS A 713 -2.08 -34.45 2.75
C LYS A 713 -1.25 -33.69 1.72
N LEU A 714 -0.84 -32.46 2.03
CA LEU A 714 0.01 -31.64 1.17
C LEU A 714 1.36 -32.33 0.90
N LEU A 715 1.98 -32.91 1.93
CA LEU A 715 3.21 -33.68 1.79
C LEU A 715 3.03 -34.93 0.91
N VAL A 716 1.92 -35.65 1.07
CA VAL A 716 1.59 -36.79 0.20
C VAL A 716 1.43 -36.34 -1.25
N TRP A 717 0.70 -35.25 -1.48
CA TRP A 717 0.53 -34.66 -2.81
C TRP A 717 1.88 -34.27 -3.43
N GLN A 718 2.73 -33.56 -2.69
CA GLN A 718 4.05 -33.14 -3.19
C GLN A 718 4.93 -34.36 -3.54
N ARG A 719 4.92 -35.39 -2.70
CA ARG A 719 5.66 -36.65 -2.98
C ARG A 719 5.14 -37.32 -4.25
N SER A 720 3.82 -37.30 -4.47
CA SER A 720 3.22 -37.86 -5.68
C SER A 720 3.60 -37.08 -6.94
N GLU A 721 3.67 -35.75 -6.88
CA GLU A 721 4.12 -34.92 -8.01
C GLU A 721 5.60 -35.12 -8.33
N VAL A 722 6.45 -35.27 -7.31
CA VAL A 722 7.86 -35.63 -7.49
C VAL A 722 7.99 -37.01 -8.14
N ALA A 723 7.23 -38.01 -7.68
CA ALA A 723 7.23 -39.34 -8.27
C ALA A 723 6.76 -39.32 -9.74
N ARG A 724 5.70 -38.55 -10.05
CA ARG A 724 5.18 -38.36 -11.40
C ARG A 724 6.22 -37.72 -12.32
N LYS A 725 6.92 -36.69 -11.87
CA LYS A 725 8.00 -36.05 -12.64
C LYS A 725 9.21 -36.96 -12.84
N ASN A 726 9.50 -37.85 -11.88
CA ASN A 726 10.61 -38.79 -11.96
C ASN A 726 10.28 -40.08 -12.73
N GLY A 727 9.10 -40.19 -13.33
CA GLY A 727 8.68 -41.37 -14.11
C GLY A 727 8.46 -42.63 -13.27
N ALA A 728 8.35 -42.50 -11.94
CA ALA A 728 8.12 -43.64 -11.05
C ALA A 728 6.61 -43.87 -10.88
N THR A 729 6.09 -44.95 -11.47
CA THR A 729 4.78 -45.50 -11.12
C THR A 729 4.83 -46.00 -9.68
N MET A 730 4.23 -45.26 -8.74
CA MET A 730 4.03 -45.77 -7.38
C MET A 730 2.98 -46.89 -7.42
N SER A 731 3.39 -48.13 -7.17
CA SER A 731 2.49 -49.16 -6.68
C SER A 731 1.88 -48.68 -5.36
N ALA A 732 0.55 -48.74 -5.26
CA ALA A 732 -0.21 -48.30 -4.09
C ALA A 732 0.35 -48.89 -2.77
N PRO A 733 0.33 -48.14 -1.65
CA PRO A 733 0.80 -48.65 -0.38
C PRO A 733 -0.12 -49.78 0.08
N ALA A 734 0.45 -50.95 0.36
CA ALA A 734 -0.25 -52.04 1.00
C ALA A 734 -0.84 -51.56 2.33
N GLN A 735 -2.17 -51.57 2.42
CA GLN A 735 -2.88 -51.41 3.68
C GLN A 735 -2.39 -52.51 4.63
N ARG A 736 -1.61 -52.14 5.66
CA ARG A 736 -1.43 -53.01 6.83
C ARG A 736 -2.74 -52.96 7.61
N LYS A 737 -3.39 -54.12 7.68
CA LYS A 737 -4.52 -54.42 8.57
C LYS A 737 -4.13 -54.24 10.03
#